data_AF-A0A958EW57-F1
#
_entry.id   AF-A0A958EW57-F1
#
_cell.length_a   1.000
_cell.length_b   1.000
_cell.length_c   1.000
_cell.angle_alpha   90.00
_cell.angle_beta   90.00
_cell.angle_gamma   90.00
#
_symmetry.space_group_name_H-M   'P 1'
#
loop_
_entity.id
_entity.type
_entity.pdbx_description
1 polymer ?
#
loop_
_entity_poly.entity_id
_entity_poly.type
_entity_poly.pdbx_seq_one_letter_code
_entity_poly.pdbx_strand_id
1 'polypeptide(L)'
;MKKRDRLAVLGFYLAFCFIAKTGITQELPGFVKSAYFDEQITTFTYGSDIRIHINAPAAENFDAAKPVGMALFALPNGNTIEQTVGKILKTGDDWHYDIQHIGAQTRFLRQQITDYNLITVYLEASQKSWPAWKAAHTDHAQILKKLTEYLKSCFSKYDPFVILTGHSGGGRFTFSFMDAFDEIPAYVNRIAFLDSDYGYEHSYGDKMIQWLNSSEDNYLCVLAYNDSIALYNGEPIVSATGGTWYRSRIMQKYMADQYSFTTDEDDDFIRHSALDGRVKILLKKNPERLILHTVQVEKNGFIHAMLTGTSLENQNYTYYTDRIYSDLIQENENTERLLNIPLRPDDAIGGYEFMESIKNLSFADREIAIFEQISTGNLPSFMRKLISINSSFADANGVVRTIQYRVMPDYLAVGSDSNYCRIPMGPITAQKLADQFGMIMPTRKLVDDIYTKATIKLSPVTYAPVGNQNESVEKFIEHNTAIEQQRLAASAELGELVGGIKKDVVVSNKIVDPSRPDHVVIYGWHQLSGVPIQPLTNIHIDSYVDYSHGIRLIDQQVFIDGQPYNIHNVLKDDILYKILSDESGAMTQTSYIAGLTAVSAPKAFGIKMENASSLKIILKDDASVEYYQMYLSSDGLNFEDPITFNGSSYLIEDVAQDSIVYFKLKAGNSLGLSPYSEVLGGIVSNGNPEVLIVNGFDRSSTGNTYDFIRQHASAVKKNGKAFNAATNDALTAGLFSLNDYDIADFILGDESTIDETFSTSEQTLVSSFLKQGGKIFVSGAEIAWDLDYKGSTADKSFFRNYLKAQYLADAPGNVVGTHYSAQGTASGLFEGINSITFDNGTHGTFDVDYADALNPVNGSITVVNYKNVNNFDIGGVSFSGTFLNGSSPGKLVYLGFPFETIYPEATRDSMMSRIFNFMDAPFTSIESQQEEIPENFELKQNYPNPFNPVTTISYTLPFKTDVKITIHDSRGALVFKRQFFQQSSGKYYLTWNGKNENGEMVSSGNYFYTLQAEDFKQTRKMILIR
;
A
#
# COMPACT_ATOMS: atom_id res chain seq x y z
N MET A 1 20.99 66.40 30.78
CA MET A 1 21.39 66.46 29.36
C MET A 1 21.63 65.03 28.89
N LYS A 2 20.73 64.41 28.12
CA LYS A 2 20.73 64.36 26.65
C LYS A 2 22.10 64.08 26.00
N LYS A 3 22.07 62.99 25.21
CA LYS A 3 22.62 62.82 23.85
C LYS A 3 24.14 62.78 23.66
N ARG A 4 24.52 61.68 22.98
CA ARG A 4 25.69 61.47 22.12
C ARG A 4 27.03 61.28 22.84
N ASP A 5 27.47 60.02 22.81
CA ASP A 5 28.86 59.53 22.68
C ASP A 5 29.14 58.34 23.60
N ARG A 6 28.71 57.15 23.14
CA ARG A 6 29.27 55.84 23.52
C ARG A 6 29.43 54.98 22.26
N LEU A 7 30.22 55.50 21.32
CA LEU A 7 30.98 54.72 20.35
C LEU A 7 32.41 54.68 20.91
N ALA A 8 32.80 53.58 21.55
CA ALA A 8 34.18 53.14 21.87
C ALA A 8 34.27 52.26 23.15
N VAL A 9 33.39 51.26 23.35
CA VAL A 9 33.65 50.13 24.28
C VAL A 9 32.90 48.87 23.80
N LEU A 10 33.05 48.49 22.53
CA LEU A 10 32.46 47.25 21.98
C LEU A 10 33.41 46.57 20.99
N GLY A 11 34.66 46.39 21.41
CA GLY A 11 35.72 45.84 20.56
C GLY A 11 36.80 45.13 21.37
N PHE A 12 36.41 44.32 22.36
CA PHE A 12 37.38 43.52 23.15
C PHE A 12 36.79 42.26 23.83
N TYR A 13 35.76 41.64 23.24
CA TYR A 13 35.21 40.33 23.69
C TYR A 13 34.96 39.38 22.50
N LEU A 14 35.86 39.40 21.50
CA LEU A 14 35.79 38.54 20.30
C LEU A 14 37.12 37.81 20.00
N ALA A 15 37.95 37.61 21.02
CA ALA A 15 39.16 36.81 20.91
C ALA A 15 39.42 36.09 22.24
N PHE A 16 39.76 34.81 22.17
CA PHE A 16 39.93 33.83 23.26
C PHE A 16 38.69 33.02 23.68
N CYS A 17 38.23 32.18 22.75
CA CYS A 17 38.07 30.73 22.98
C CYS A 17 38.14 29.98 21.63
N PHE A 18 39.15 30.28 20.81
CA PHE A 18 39.60 29.38 19.74
C PHE A 18 40.78 28.58 20.31
N ILE A 19 40.47 27.54 21.08
CA ILE A 19 41.37 26.38 21.09
C ILE A 19 41.10 25.72 19.74
N ALA A 20 42.09 25.78 18.85
CA ALA A 20 42.09 25.01 17.62
C ALA A 20 41.92 23.53 18.00
N LYS A 21 40.69 23.01 17.93
CA LYS A 21 40.49 21.62 17.57
C LYS A 21 41.08 21.53 16.17
N THR A 22 42.20 20.82 16.05
CA THR A 22 42.70 20.29 14.78
C THR A 22 41.63 19.32 14.27
N GLY A 23 40.52 19.85 13.79
CA GLY A 23 39.41 19.10 13.23
C GLY A 23 39.76 18.75 11.81
N ILE A 24 40.07 17.48 11.55
CA ILE A 24 40.01 16.95 10.20
C ILE A 24 38.56 17.16 9.75
N THR A 25 38.36 17.98 8.72
CA THR A 25 37.04 18.12 8.07
C THR A 25 36.59 16.75 7.59
N GLN A 26 35.44 16.29 8.06
CA GLN A 26 34.93 14.96 7.75
C GLN A 26 33.82 15.05 6.70
N GLU A 27 34.18 14.82 5.43
CA GLU A 27 33.20 14.59 4.38
C GLU A 27 32.58 13.20 4.54
N LEU A 28 31.25 13.12 4.46
CA LEU A 28 30.53 11.85 4.42
C LEU A 28 30.51 11.31 2.98
N PRO A 29 30.92 10.05 2.76
CA PRO A 29 30.89 9.45 1.43
C PRO A 29 29.49 9.47 0.81
N GLY A 30 29.36 9.98 -0.42
CA GLY A 30 28.08 10.06 -1.13
C GLY A 30 27.19 11.25 -0.75
N PHE A 31 27.68 12.17 0.07
CA PHE A 31 27.04 13.44 0.38
C PHE A 31 27.62 14.58 -0.45
N VAL A 32 26.82 15.62 -0.67
CA VAL A 32 27.24 16.89 -1.23
C VAL A 32 26.96 18.01 -0.24
N LYS A 33 27.64 19.14 -0.39
CA LYS A 33 27.32 20.35 0.38
C LYS A 33 25.95 20.88 -0.06
N SER A 34 25.08 21.20 0.89
CA SER A 34 23.80 21.87 0.62
C SER A 34 24.03 23.26 0.01
N ALA A 35 23.14 23.65 -0.91
CA ALA A 35 23.19 24.98 -1.54
C ALA A 35 22.79 26.11 -0.58
N TYR A 36 22.18 25.79 0.56
CA TYR A 36 21.54 26.77 1.44
C TYR A 36 22.32 27.02 2.74
N PHE A 37 22.92 25.97 3.31
CA PHE A 37 23.69 26.00 4.53
C PHE A 37 24.88 25.04 4.39
N ASP A 38 25.87 25.11 5.29
CA ASP A 38 27.09 24.31 5.19
C ASP A 38 26.90 22.80 5.48
N GLU A 39 25.67 22.36 5.72
CA GLU A 39 25.31 20.97 5.98
C GLU A 39 25.52 20.05 4.77
N GLN A 40 25.70 18.77 5.07
CA GLN A 40 25.92 17.73 4.07
C GLN A 40 24.59 17.04 3.76
N ILE A 41 24.24 16.91 2.49
CA ILE A 41 22.98 16.30 2.05
C ILE A 41 23.16 15.18 1.03
N THR A 42 22.24 14.23 1.02
CA THR A 42 22.06 13.25 -0.06
C THR A 42 20.59 12.90 -0.21
N THR A 43 20.18 12.48 -1.41
CA THR A 43 18.80 12.08 -1.71
C THR A 43 18.81 10.86 -2.61
N PHE A 44 18.01 9.85 -2.29
CA PHE A 44 17.85 8.68 -3.13
C PHE A 44 16.50 7.99 -2.90
N THR A 45 16.09 7.10 -3.80
CA THR A 45 14.93 6.22 -3.61
C THR A 45 15.43 4.86 -3.13
N TYR A 46 14.88 4.37 -2.02
CA TYR A 46 15.06 3.00 -1.56
C TYR A 46 13.92 2.14 -2.09
N GLY A 47 14.27 0.99 -2.68
CA GLY A 47 13.31 0.19 -3.44
C GLY A 47 12.78 0.96 -4.64
N SER A 48 11.47 0.90 -4.88
CA SER A 48 10.80 1.61 -5.98
C SER A 48 10.07 2.88 -5.53
N ASP A 49 9.84 3.07 -4.23
CA ASP A 49 8.72 3.93 -3.82
C ASP A 49 8.87 4.62 -2.45
N ILE A 50 10.03 4.53 -1.79
CA ILE A 50 10.37 5.33 -0.61
C ILE A 50 11.51 6.29 -0.96
N ARG A 51 11.20 7.57 -1.09
CA ARG A 51 12.19 8.62 -1.30
C ARG A 51 12.79 9.05 0.04
N ILE A 52 14.11 9.13 0.08
CA ILE A 52 14.90 9.43 1.26
C ILE A 52 15.73 10.67 0.99
N HIS A 53 15.73 11.59 1.95
CA HIS A 53 16.68 12.70 2.01
C HIS A 53 17.38 12.67 3.36
N ILE A 54 18.70 12.72 3.37
CA ILE A 54 19.47 12.76 4.61
C ILE A 54 20.15 14.11 4.70
N ASN A 55 19.92 14.78 5.82
CA ASN A 55 20.57 16.01 6.19
C ASN A 55 21.50 15.72 7.39
N ALA A 56 22.80 15.90 7.20
CA ALA A 56 23.86 15.67 8.18
C ALA A 56 24.62 16.97 8.52
N PRO A 57 25.28 17.06 9.68
CA PRO A 57 26.11 18.22 10.03
C PRO A 57 27.12 18.59 8.94
N ALA A 58 27.49 19.88 8.91
CA ALA A 58 28.59 20.36 8.07
C ALA A 58 29.86 19.53 8.31
N ALA A 59 30.71 19.37 7.29
CA ALA A 59 31.92 18.54 7.39
C ALA A 59 32.86 18.97 8.52
N GLU A 60 32.91 20.28 8.83
CA GLU A 60 33.69 20.84 9.95
C GLU A 60 33.06 20.63 11.32
N ASN A 61 31.76 20.33 11.37
CA ASN A 61 30.97 20.13 12.59
C ASN A 61 30.63 18.65 12.86
N PHE A 62 30.89 17.75 11.91
CA PHE A 62 30.73 16.31 12.08
C PHE A 62 31.93 15.72 12.83
N ASP A 63 31.71 15.14 14.00
CA ASP A 63 32.75 14.57 14.84
C ASP A 63 32.75 13.04 14.71
N ALA A 64 33.69 12.47 13.94
CA ALA A 64 33.75 11.03 13.66
C ALA A 64 33.93 10.15 14.92
N ALA A 65 34.32 10.72 16.06
CA ALA A 65 34.44 10.00 17.32
C ALA A 65 33.11 9.89 18.10
N LYS A 66 32.05 10.59 17.65
CA LYS A 66 30.75 10.59 18.31
C LYS A 66 29.75 9.68 17.60
N PRO A 67 28.79 9.11 18.35
CA PRO A 67 27.67 8.39 17.77
C PRO A 67 26.88 9.22 16.75
N VAL A 68 26.18 8.55 15.84
CA VAL A 68 25.20 9.17 14.94
C VAL A 68 23.79 8.92 15.47
N GLY A 69 23.07 9.99 15.80
CA GLY A 69 21.65 9.93 16.12
C GLY A 69 20.81 10.15 14.87
N MET A 70 20.12 9.11 14.39
CA MET A 70 19.31 9.17 13.17
C MET A 70 17.85 9.49 13.50
N ALA A 71 17.44 10.75 13.32
CA ALA A 71 16.03 11.13 13.37
C ALA A 71 15.33 10.71 12.07
N LEU A 72 14.72 9.52 12.08
CA LEU A 72 13.87 9.03 11.00
C LEU A 72 12.55 9.80 11.06
N PHE A 73 12.47 10.90 10.29
CA PHE A 73 11.30 11.76 10.22
C PHE A 73 10.39 11.32 9.07
N ALA A 74 9.36 10.57 9.40
CA ALA A 74 8.32 10.18 8.45
C ALA A 74 7.38 11.36 8.16
N LEU A 75 7.18 11.64 6.88
CA LEU A 75 6.47 12.83 6.43
C LEU A 75 4.94 12.78 6.69
N PRO A 76 4.30 13.95 6.84
CA PRO A 76 2.84 14.03 6.91
C PRO A 76 2.18 13.75 5.56
N ASN A 77 0.90 13.41 5.60
CA ASN A 77 0.12 13.14 4.39
C ASN A 77 0.08 14.37 3.46
N GLY A 78 0.31 14.16 2.18
CA GLY A 78 0.27 15.19 1.13
C GLY A 78 1.56 15.98 0.93
N ASN A 79 2.54 15.88 1.84
CA ASN A 79 3.77 16.67 1.76
C ASN A 79 4.89 15.96 1.00
N THR A 80 5.74 16.74 0.33
CA THR A 80 7.05 16.31 -0.15
C THR A 80 8.16 16.59 0.87
N ILE A 81 9.33 15.99 0.66
CA ILE A 81 10.57 16.30 1.41
C ILE A 81 10.83 17.80 1.41
N GLU A 82 10.77 18.47 0.26
CA GLU A 82 11.09 19.89 0.13
C GLU A 82 10.13 20.76 0.95
N GLN A 83 8.83 20.45 0.92
CA GLN A 83 7.82 21.13 1.74
C GLN A 83 8.06 20.92 3.23
N THR A 84 8.55 19.75 3.63
CA THR A 84 8.79 19.39 5.03
C THR A 84 10.10 19.97 5.58
N VAL A 85 11.17 19.98 4.77
CA VAL A 85 12.42 20.71 5.07
C VAL A 85 12.09 22.19 5.30
N GLY A 86 11.21 22.74 4.45
CA GLY A 86 10.65 24.08 4.56
C GLY A 86 11.59 25.18 4.04
N LYS A 87 11.01 26.30 3.60
CA LYS A 87 11.76 27.47 3.09
C LYS A 87 10.97 28.76 3.28
N ILE A 88 11.65 29.89 3.15
CA ILE A 88 11.01 31.20 3.06
C ILE A 88 10.15 31.26 1.78
N LEU A 89 8.85 31.54 1.93
CA LEU A 89 7.92 31.62 0.80
C LEU A 89 8.23 32.79 -0.14
N LYS A 90 8.13 32.54 -1.44
CA LYS A 90 8.00 33.56 -2.49
C LYS A 90 6.61 33.53 -3.12
N THR A 91 6.26 34.57 -3.86
CA THR A 91 4.99 34.63 -4.60
C THR A 91 4.87 33.43 -5.55
N GLY A 92 3.78 32.67 -5.41
CA GLY A 92 3.51 31.47 -6.21
C GLY A 92 4.03 30.16 -5.60
N ASP A 93 4.78 30.22 -4.49
CA ASP A 93 5.15 29.01 -3.76
C ASP A 93 3.93 28.38 -3.09
N ASP A 94 3.96 27.05 -3.00
CA ASP A 94 2.98 26.28 -2.25
C ASP A 94 3.09 26.59 -0.74
N TRP A 95 1.96 26.78 -0.07
CA TRP A 95 1.92 27.18 1.34
C TRP A 95 2.52 26.11 2.29
N HIS A 96 2.59 24.83 1.88
CA HIS A 96 3.14 23.77 2.70
C HIS A 96 4.62 23.97 3.05
N TYR A 97 5.36 24.76 2.27
CA TYR A 97 6.75 25.12 2.54
C TYR A 97 6.94 25.92 3.84
N ASP A 98 5.90 26.58 4.35
CA ASP A 98 5.96 27.46 5.54
C ASP A 98 5.31 26.85 6.79
N ILE A 99 5.16 25.52 6.82
CA ILE A 99 4.56 24.80 7.95
C ILE A 99 5.64 24.25 8.88
N GLN A 100 6.34 23.20 8.41
CA GLN A 100 7.06 22.28 9.26
C GLN A 100 8.45 22.80 9.65
N HIS A 101 9.19 23.31 8.67
CA HIS A 101 10.57 23.78 8.82
C HIS A 101 11.49 22.80 9.58
N ILE A 102 11.34 21.50 9.35
CA ILE A 102 12.14 20.50 10.07
C ILE A 102 13.62 20.75 9.82
N GLY A 103 14.03 21.24 8.64
CA GLY A 103 15.41 21.63 8.38
C GLY A 103 15.92 22.71 9.34
N ALA A 104 15.15 23.78 9.55
CA ALA A 104 15.51 24.86 10.47
C ALA A 104 15.49 24.39 11.94
N GLN A 105 14.52 23.56 12.32
CA GLN A 105 14.43 22.96 13.64
C GLN A 105 15.62 22.01 13.92
N THR A 106 16.05 21.22 12.94
CA THR A 106 17.27 20.39 13.02
C THR A 106 18.52 21.24 13.22
N ARG A 107 18.65 22.37 12.52
CA ARG A 107 19.78 23.31 12.69
C ARG A 107 19.81 23.88 14.11
N PHE A 108 18.64 24.25 14.68
CA PHE A 108 18.55 24.66 16.08
C PHE A 108 18.97 23.53 17.03
N LEU A 109 18.45 22.32 16.83
CA LEU A 109 18.76 21.15 17.66
C LEU A 109 20.26 20.84 17.71
N ARG A 110 20.97 20.94 16.58
CA ARG A 110 22.44 20.76 16.52
C ARG A 110 23.23 21.80 17.32
N GLN A 111 22.65 22.97 17.63
CA GLN A 111 23.29 23.96 18.49
C GLN A 111 23.19 23.58 19.98
N GLN A 112 22.20 22.76 20.35
CA GLN A 112 21.96 22.33 21.74
C GLN A 112 22.53 20.93 22.01
N ILE A 113 22.31 19.99 21.09
CA ILE A 113 22.75 18.59 21.19
C ILE A 113 24.21 18.50 20.77
N THR A 114 25.09 18.21 21.73
CA THR A 114 26.53 18.10 21.49
C THR A 114 27.09 16.70 21.73
N ASP A 115 26.31 15.77 22.29
CA ASP A 115 26.78 14.42 22.66
C ASP A 115 26.91 13.47 21.47
N TYR A 116 26.17 13.72 20.38
CA TYR A 116 26.17 12.91 19.16
C TYR A 116 25.96 13.76 17.90
N ASN A 117 26.29 13.19 16.74
CA ASN A 117 26.02 13.79 15.43
C ASN A 117 24.54 13.57 15.07
N LEU A 118 23.69 14.59 15.27
CA LEU A 118 22.28 14.52 14.86
C LEU A 118 22.15 14.62 13.33
N ILE A 119 21.68 13.55 12.70
CA ILE A 119 21.23 13.56 11.31
C ILE A 119 19.70 13.46 11.24
N THR A 120 19.10 14.11 10.25
CA THR A 120 17.67 13.98 9.97
C THR A 120 17.49 13.24 8.66
N VAL A 121 16.77 12.12 8.72
CA VAL A 121 16.43 11.28 7.58
C VAL A 121 14.95 11.49 7.30
N TYR A 122 14.64 12.20 6.21
CA TYR A 122 13.29 12.45 5.74
C TYR A 122 12.82 11.27 4.92
N LEU A 123 11.63 10.74 5.24
CA LEU A 123 11.06 9.56 4.61
C LEU A 123 9.73 9.90 3.94
N GLU A 124 9.73 9.93 2.61
CA GLU A 124 8.57 10.23 1.76
C GLU A 124 8.12 8.97 1.02
N ALA A 125 6.91 8.50 1.33
CA ALA A 125 6.27 7.44 0.56
C ALA A 125 5.79 7.96 -0.81
N SER A 126 5.82 7.13 -1.85
CA SER A 126 5.42 7.46 -3.23
C SER A 126 4.02 8.05 -3.36
N GLN A 127 3.07 7.57 -2.55
CA GLN A 127 1.69 8.06 -2.47
C GLN A 127 1.54 9.31 -1.59
N LYS A 128 2.65 9.83 -1.06
CA LYS A 128 2.70 10.92 -0.06
C LYS A 128 1.79 10.65 1.14
N SER A 129 1.61 9.39 1.50
CA SER A 129 0.75 8.96 2.60
C SER A 129 1.23 7.61 3.11
N TRP A 130 1.78 7.57 4.32
CA TRP A 130 2.21 6.32 4.96
C TRP A 130 1.04 5.36 5.25
N PRO A 131 -0.18 5.82 5.58
CA PRO A 131 -1.36 4.97 5.62
C PRO A 131 -1.70 4.32 4.26
N ALA A 132 -1.72 5.10 3.17
CA ALA A 132 -1.97 4.55 1.85
C ALA A 132 -0.84 3.60 1.43
N TRP A 133 0.40 3.97 1.74
CA TRP A 133 1.58 3.17 1.43
C TRP A 133 1.52 1.82 2.16
N LYS A 134 1.17 1.80 3.45
CA LYS A 134 0.94 0.54 4.18
C LYS A 134 -0.16 -0.29 3.51
N ALA A 135 -1.28 0.32 3.11
CA ALA A 135 -2.37 -0.40 2.46
C ALA A 135 -1.95 -1.03 1.13
N ALA A 136 -1.02 -0.39 0.40
CA ALA A 136 -0.49 -0.91 -0.86
C ALA A 136 0.62 -1.98 -0.71
N HIS A 137 1.18 -2.15 0.50
CA HIS A 137 2.32 -3.04 0.76
C HIS A 137 1.99 -4.03 1.88
N THR A 138 1.55 -5.23 1.51
CA THR A 138 1.25 -6.29 2.49
C THR A 138 2.48 -6.79 3.26
N ASP A 139 3.68 -6.54 2.74
CA ASP A 139 4.98 -6.79 3.36
C ASP A 139 5.62 -5.53 3.99
N HIS A 140 4.82 -4.49 4.27
CA HIS A 140 5.25 -3.19 4.82
C HIS A 140 6.25 -3.34 5.97
N ALA A 141 5.97 -4.23 6.93
CA ALA A 141 6.80 -4.45 8.09
C ALA A 141 8.23 -4.89 7.70
N GLN A 142 8.35 -5.85 6.78
CA GLN A 142 9.66 -6.35 6.34
C GLN A 142 10.42 -5.31 5.52
N ILE A 143 9.71 -4.51 4.70
CA ILE A 143 10.33 -3.40 3.97
C ILE A 143 10.91 -2.37 4.94
N LEU A 144 10.14 -1.95 5.96
CA LEU A 144 10.60 -0.94 6.92
C LEU A 144 11.73 -1.44 7.82
N LYS A 145 11.73 -2.73 8.18
CA LYS A 145 12.85 -3.37 8.86
C LYS A 145 14.12 -3.29 8.01
N LYS A 146 14.08 -3.77 6.77
CA LYS A 146 15.22 -3.76 5.85
C LYS A 146 15.71 -2.34 5.57
N LEU A 147 14.80 -1.39 5.39
CA LEU A 147 15.12 0.03 5.21
C LEU A 147 15.88 0.58 6.43
N THR A 148 15.38 0.32 7.64
CA THR A 148 16.00 0.85 8.86
C THR A 148 17.37 0.22 9.10
N GLU A 149 17.51 -1.10 8.88
CA GLU A 149 18.77 -1.82 8.96
C GLU A 149 19.78 -1.31 7.91
N TYR A 150 19.34 -1.08 6.68
CA TYR A 150 20.15 -0.47 5.62
C TYR A 150 20.62 0.95 5.97
N LEU A 151 19.73 1.80 6.49
CA LEU A 151 20.12 3.15 6.90
C LEU A 151 21.15 3.11 8.03
N LYS A 152 20.99 2.21 8.99
CA LYS A 152 21.99 2.01 10.06
C LYS A 152 23.31 1.49 9.52
N SER A 153 23.31 0.54 8.59
CA SER A 153 24.55 -0.02 8.05
C SER A 153 25.35 1.02 7.25
N CYS A 154 24.70 2.02 6.65
CA CYS A 154 25.38 3.17 6.02
C CYS A 154 26.17 4.04 7.00
N PHE A 155 25.92 3.94 8.31
CA PHE A 155 26.60 4.72 9.35
C PHE A 155 27.21 3.84 10.45
N SER A 156 27.40 2.55 10.21
CA SER A 156 27.82 1.59 11.24
C SER A 156 29.16 1.94 11.90
N LYS A 157 30.06 2.64 11.19
CA LYS A 157 31.33 3.16 11.72
C LYS A 157 31.18 4.20 12.82
N TYR A 158 29.99 4.79 12.96
CA TYR A 158 29.70 5.90 13.87
C TYR A 158 28.66 5.52 14.93
N ASP A 159 28.61 4.25 15.35
CA ASP A 159 27.72 3.74 16.42
C ASP A 159 26.27 4.28 16.33
N PRO A 160 25.54 3.98 15.25
CA PRO A 160 24.30 4.67 14.95
C PRO A 160 23.14 4.15 15.79
N PHE A 161 22.37 5.09 16.36
CA PHE A 161 21.08 4.81 17.00
C PHE A 161 19.94 5.53 16.28
N VAL A 162 18.72 5.05 16.50
CA VAL A 162 17.51 5.49 15.80
C VAL A 162 16.59 6.26 16.73
N ILE A 163 16.10 7.39 16.23
CA ILE A 163 15.01 8.17 16.79
C ILE A 163 13.83 8.06 15.82
N LEU A 164 12.74 7.42 16.24
CA LEU A 164 11.52 7.28 15.45
C LEU A 164 10.64 8.50 15.67
N THR A 165 10.31 9.23 14.60
CA THR A 165 9.50 10.44 14.70
C THR A 165 8.75 10.73 13.41
N GLY A 166 7.66 11.47 13.51
CA GLY A 166 6.90 11.89 12.33
C GLY A 166 5.71 12.73 12.70
N HIS A 167 5.23 13.48 11.71
CA HIS A 167 4.04 14.32 11.85
C HIS A 167 2.86 13.70 11.10
N SER A 168 1.64 13.80 11.64
CA SER A 168 0.42 13.34 10.98
C SER A 168 0.54 11.88 10.50
N GLY A 169 0.25 11.64 9.21
CA GLY A 169 0.55 10.46 8.40
C GLY A 169 1.78 9.65 8.84
N GLY A 170 2.88 10.35 9.14
CA GLY A 170 4.17 9.77 9.47
C GLY A 170 4.17 8.86 10.70
N GLY A 171 3.22 9.01 11.62
CA GLY A 171 3.12 8.08 12.75
C GLY A 171 2.79 6.65 12.33
N ARG A 172 2.15 6.46 11.16
CA ARG A 172 1.91 5.13 10.61
C ARG A 172 3.22 4.42 10.27
N PHE A 173 4.26 5.12 9.81
CA PHE A 173 5.60 4.54 9.63
C PHE A 173 6.12 3.95 10.94
N THR A 174 5.98 4.67 12.05
CA THR A 174 6.47 4.23 13.36
C THR A 174 5.78 2.96 13.83
N PHE A 175 4.45 2.88 13.71
CA PHE A 175 3.72 1.65 14.05
C PHE A 175 4.05 0.50 13.09
N SER A 176 4.11 0.76 11.78
CA SER A 176 4.52 -0.23 10.78
C SER A 176 5.94 -0.77 11.00
N PHE A 177 6.85 0.05 11.53
CA PHE A 177 8.18 -0.40 11.95
C PHE A 177 8.06 -1.36 13.13
N MET A 178 7.23 -1.05 14.13
CA MET A 178 6.99 -1.93 15.29
C MET A 178 6.32 -3.25 14.91
N ASP A 179 5.53 -3.29 13.83
CA ASP A 179 4.93 -4.53 13.29
C ASP A 179 6.01 -5.56 12.90
N ALA A 180 7.24 -5.11 12.58
CA ALA A 180 8.31 -5.96 12.06
C ALA A 180 9.13 -6.69 13.13
N PHE A 181 8.90 -6.39 14.41
CA PHE A 181 9.67 -6.93 15.51
C PHE A 181 8.76 -7.37 16.66
N ASP A 182 9.10 -8.48 17.31
CA ASP A 182 8.45 -8.89 18.55
C ASP A 182 8.70 -7.84 19.67
N GLU A 183 9.93 -7.31 19.72
CA GLU A 183 10.37 -6.28 20.65
C GLU A 183 11.00 -5.11 19.89
N ILE A 184 10.77 -3.87 20.35
CA ILE A 184 11.42 -2.69 19.74
C ILE A 184 12.95 -2.82 19.91
N PRO A 185 13.74 -2.78 18.83
CA PRO A 185 15.17 -3.01 18.91
C PRO A 185 15.90 -2.03 19.83
N ALA A 186 16.92 -2.52 20.56
CA ALA A 186 17.69 -1.73 21.53
C ALA A 186 18.44 -0.52 20.92
N TYR A 187 18.61 -0.49 19.59
CA TYR A 187 19.19 0.66 18.90
C TYR A 187 18.21 1.82 18.74
N VAL A 188 16.93 1.66 19.08
CA VAL A 188 15.94 2.75 19.12
C VAL A 188 16.00 3.36 20.51
N ASN A 189 16.34 4.65 20.63
CA ASN A 189 16.44 5.33 21.93
C ASN A 189 15.31 6.34 22.18
N ARG A 190 14.57 6.74 21.15
CA ARG A 190 13.48 7.68 21.28
C ARG A 190 12.38 7.39 20.29
N ILE A 191 11.15 7.48 20.77
CA ILE A 191 9.93 7.45 19.96
C ILE A 191 9.18 8.75 20.26
N ALA A 192 8.92 9.53 19.21
CA ALA A 192 8.20 10.78 19.32
C ALA A 192 7.05 10.88 18.32
N PHE A 193 5.85 11.11 18.82
CA PHE A 193 4.66 11.36 18.01
C PHE A 193 4.35 12.85 18.01
N LEU A 194 4.45 13.50 16.84
CA LEU A 194 4.02 14.87 16.64
C LEU A 194 2.64 14.82 16.00
N ASP A 195 1.60 14.77 16.82
CA ASP A 195 0.21 14.71 16.36
C ASP A 195 0.00 13.59 15.33
N SER A 196 0.52 12.41 15.67
CA SER A 196 0.70 11.29 14.73
C SER A 196 0.44 9.91 15.34
N ASP A 197 0.04 9.83 16.61
CA ASP A 197 -0.21 8.57 17.32
C ASP A 197 -1.61 7.98 17.08
N TYR A 198 -2.39 8.51 16.13
CA TYR A 198 -3.77 8.07 15.88
C TYR A 198 -3.90 6.59 15.46
N GLY A 199 -2.79 5.97 15.05
CA GLY A 199 -2.69 4.53 14.77
C GLY A 199 -2.47 3.64 16.00
N TYR A 200 -2.44 4.19 17.23
CA TYR A 200 -2.17 3.43 18.44
C TYR A 200 -3.27 2.42 18.78
N GLU A 201 -2.82 1.23 19.18
CA GLU A 201 -3.60 0.08 19.64
C GLU A 201 -2.88 -0.53 20.86
N HIS A 202 -3.61 -1.29 21.69
CA HIS A 202 -3.04 -1.85 22.94
C HIS A 202 -1.83 -2.77 22.69
N SER A 203 -1.77 -3.45 21.55
CA SER A 203 -0.65 -4.32 21.16
C SER A 203 0.70 -3.60 21.09
N TYR A 204 0.72 -2.30 20.75
CA TYR A 204 1.95 -1.49 20.78
C TYR A 204 2.32 -1.04 22.19
N GLY A 205 1.35 -0.94 23.10
CA GLY A 205 1.57 -0.53 24.48
C GLY A 205 2.55 -1.45 25.21
N ASP A 206 2.36 -2.77 25.10
CA ASP A 206 3.27 -3.77 25.68
C ASP A 206 4.70 -3.62 25.15
N LYS A 207 4.86 -3.48 23.82
CA LYS A 207 6.18 -3.29 23.18
C LYS A 207 6.86 -2.01 23.69
N MET A 208 6.13 -0.90 23.79
CA MET A 208 6.66 0.37 24.30
C MET A 208 7.04 0.29 25.77
N ILE A 209 6.26 -0.40 26.60
CA ILE A 209 6.57 -0.61 28.03
C ILE A 209 7.83 -1.45 28.19
N GLN A 210 7.91 -2.57 27.48
CA GLN A 210 9.10 -3.43 27.49
C GLN A 210 10.34 -2.65 27.05
N TRP A 211 10.22 -1.86 25.98
CA TRP A 211 11.27 -0.99 25.49
C TRP A 211 11.69 0.07 26.51
N LEU A 212 10.75 0.80 27.12
CA LEU A 212 11.08 1.81 28.16
C LEU A 212 11.80 1.22 29.37
N ASN A 213 11.53 -0.05 29.70
CA ASN A 213 12.17 -0.79 30.79
C ASN A 213 13.53 -1.39 30.40
N SER A 214 13.83 -1.54 29.10
CA SER A 214 15.09 -2.14 28.66
C SER A 214 16.29 -1.20 28.79
N SER A 215 16.05 0.12 28.86
CA SER A 215 17.11 1.13 29.08
C SER A 215 16.57 2.41 29.72
N GLU A 216 17.38 3.04 30.58
CA GLU A 216 17.12 4.38 31.12
C GLU A 216 17.32 5.49 30.06
N ASP A 217 17.96 5.17 28.94
CA ASP A 217 18.15 6.10 27.82
C ASP A 217 17.01 6.05 26.79
N ASN A 218 15.91 5.36 27.10
CA ASN A 218 14.72 5.29 26.26
C ASN A 218 13.69 6.35 26.64
N TYR A 219 13.25 7.15 25.65
CA TYR A 219 12.36 8.31 25.83
C TYR A 219 11.12 8.26 24.94
N LEU A 220 9.93 8.39 25.52
CA LEU A 220 8.66 8.51 24.80
C LEU A 220 8.09 9.92 24.92
N CYS A 221 7.82 10.55 23.78
CA CYS A 221 7.15 11.84 23.71
C CYS A 221 5.90 11.76 22.82
N VAL A 222 4.75 12.21 23.32
CA VAL A 222 3.51 12.31 22.56
C VAL A 222 2.98 13.73 22.65
N LEU A 223 2.87 14.40 21.51
CA LEU A 223 2.28 15.72 21.38
C LEU A 223 0.97 15.58 20.61
N ALA A 224 -0.15 15.99 21.20
CA ALA A 224 -1.45 15.95 20.55
C ALA A 224 -2.26 17.19 20.92
N TYR A 225 -3.24 17.55 20.09
CA TYR A 225 -4.24 18.57 20.42
C TYR A 225 -5.63 17.94 20.47
N ASN A 226 -6.60 18.65 21.05
CA ASN A 226 -7.98 18.19 21.08
C ASN A 226 -8.64 18.34 19.70
N ASP A 227 -8.32 17.37 18.83
CA ASP A 227 -8.85 17.22 17.48
C ASP A 227 -10.27 16.63 17.45
N SER A 228 -10.67 15.90 18.50
CA SER A 228 -12.01 15.30 18.64
C SER A 228 -13.18 16.29 18.63
N ILE A 229 -12.89 17.59 18.81
CA ILE A 229 -13.87 18.68 18.74
C ILE A 229 -13.54 19.72 17.67
N ALA A 230 -12.47 19.51 16.88
CA ALA A 230 -12.05 20.44 15.84
C ALA A 230 -13.02 20.40 14.65
N LEU A 231 -13.34 21.58 14.11
CA LEU A 231 -14.33 21.72 13.04
C LEU A 231 -13.69 22.30 11.76
N TYR A 232 -14.05 21.74 10.61
CA TYR A 232 -13.80 22.34 9.30
C TYR A 232 -15.15 22.64 8.64
N ASN A 233 -15.40 23.91 8.31
CA ASN A 233 -16.68 24.37 7.77
C ASN A 233 -17.92 23.94 8.60
N GLY A 234 -17.76 23.82 9.92
CA GLY A 234 -18.83 23.43 10.84
C GLY A 234 -18.95 21.93 11.09
N GLU A 235 -18.22 21.10 10.35
CA GLU A 235 -18.24 19.64 10.48
C GLU A 235 -17.01 19.11 11.23
N PRO A 236 -17.13 18.05 12.05
CA PRO A 236 -15.98 17.39 12.66
C PRO A 236 -14.99 16.85 11.63
N ILE A 237 -13.69 17.07 11.84
CA ILE A 237 -12.64 16.57 10.94
C ILE A 237 -12.21 15.12 11.26
N VAL A 238 -12.46 14.67 12.49
CA VAL A 238 -12.16 13.31 12.96
C VAL A 238 -13.29 12.84 13.86
N SER A 239 -13.47 11.53 13.97
CA SER A 239 -14.41 10.96 14.94
C SER A 239 -13.89 11.17 16.37
N ALA A 240 -14.78 11.03 17.36
CA ALA A 240 -14.43 11.20 18.77
C ALA A 240 -13.30 10.26 19.26
N THR A 241 -13.07 9.15 18.56
CA THR A 241 -12.08 8.12 18.89
C THR A 241 -10.98 7.93 17.82
N GLY A 242 -11.13 8.59 16.67
CA GLY A 242 -10.22 8.44 15.52
C GLY A 242 -9.00 9.36 15.56
N GLY A 243 -9.05 10.40 16.40
CA GLY A 243 -8.00 11.41 16.52
C GLY A 243 -6.89 11.10 17.52
N THR A 244 -5.82 11.90 17.48
CA THR A 244 -4.66 11.82 18.37
C THR A 244 -5.06 12.12 19.82
N TRP A 245 -6.01 13.03 20.05
CA TRP A 245 -6.50 13.35 21.40
C TRP A 245 -6.97 12.12 22.17
N TYR A 246 -7.77 11.28 21.51
CA TYR A 246 -8.29 10.07 22.12
C TYR A 246 -7.18 9.03 22.27
N ARG A 247 -6.41 8.79 21.21
CA ARG A 247 -5.38 7.75 21.16
C ARG A 247 -4.26 7.99 22.16
N SER A 248 -3.82 9.24 22.34
CA SER A 248 -2.85 9.61 23.37
C SER A 248 -3.35 9.34 24.78
N ARG A 249 -4.65 9.58 25.05
CA ARG A 249 -5.27 9.28 26.36
C ARG A 249 -5.39 7.79 26.61
N ILE A 250 -5.70 7.00 25.58
CA ILE A 250 -5.72 5.54 25.70
C ILE A 250 -4.32 5.00 25.96
N MET A 251 -3.30 5.51 25.26
CA MET A 251 -1.90 5.17 25.52
C MET A 251 -1.51 5.53 26.97
N GLN A 252 -1.81 6.75 27.42
CA GLN A 252 -1.54 7.18 28.79
C GLN A 252 -2.22 6.26 29.82
N LYS A 253 -3.51 5.98 29.64
CA LYS A 253 -4.29 5.15 30.54
C LYS A 253 -3.73 3.73 30.62
N TYR A 254 -3.38 3.14 29.47
CA TYR A 254 -2.79 1.82 29.39
C TYR A 254 -1.46 1.76 30.13
N MET A 255 -0.58 2.75 29.92
CA MET A 255 0.70 2.83 30.62
C MET A 255 0.59 3.11 32.12
N ALA A 256 -0.51 3.73 32.57
CA ALA A 256 -0.74 4.02 33.99
C ALA A 256 -0.91 2.75 34.85
N ASP A 257 -1.21 1.60 34.24
CA ASP A 257 -1.24 0.32 34.93
C ASP A 257 0.17 -0.17 35.32
N GLN A 258 1.22 0.31 34.65
CA GLN A 258 2.61 -0.05 34.91
C GLN A 258 3.42 1.07 35.56
N TYR A 259 3.11 2.34 35.28
CA TYR A 259 3.87 3.49 35.74
C TYR A 259 3.01 4.47 36.52
N SER A 260 3.59 5.08 37.56
CA SER A 260 2.96 6.20 38.26
C SER A 260 3.14 7.50 37.48
N PHE A 261 2.05 8.03 36.94
CA PHE A 261 2.04 9.32 36.24
C PHE A 261 1.78 10.48 37.21
N THR A 262 2.54 11.56 37.05
CA THR A 262 2.17 12.89 37.53
C THR A 262 1.42 13.63 36.43
N THR A 263 0.31 14.28 36.78
CA THR A 263 -0.47 15.11 35.85
C THR A 263 -0.46 16.56 36.31
N ASP A 264 -0.10 17.46 35.40
CA ASP A 264 -0.21 18.91 35.53
C ASP A 264 -1.18 19.43 34.47
N GLU A 265 -2.10 20.31 34.86
CA GLU A 265 -3.13 20.84 33.96
C GLU A 265 -3.29 22.35 34.17
N ASP A 266 -3.22 23.11 33.08
CA ASP A 266 -3.50 24.55 33.04
C ASP A 266 -4.58 24.86 31.98
N ASP A 267 -4.83 26.14 31.70
CA ASP A 267 -5.87 26.56 30.74
C ASP A 267 -5.62 26.05 29.32
N ASP A 268 -4.37 25.76 28.96
CA ASP A 268 -3.96 25.44 27.61
C ASP A 268 -3.62 23.96 27.41
N PHE A 269 -3.11 23.27 28.42
CA PHE A 269 -2.54 21.94 28.30
C PHE A 269 -2.92 21.01 29.46
N ILE A 270 -2.91 19.71 29.14
CA ILE A 270 -2.82 18.62 30.11
C ILE A 270 -1.48 17.94 29.86
N ARG A 271 -0.66 17.78 30.89
CA ARG A 271 0.70 17.25 30.82
C ARG A 271 0.81 16.04 31.72
N HIS A 272 1.00 14.88 31.13
CA HIS A 272 1.28 13.65 31.85
C HIS A 272 2.77 13.34 31.77
N SER A 273 3.39 13.00 32.90
CA SER A 273 4.81 12.64 32.99
C SER A 273 4.98 11.40 33.85
N ALA A 274 5.84 10.48 33.42
CA ALA A 274 6.24 9.28 34.18
C ALA A 274 7.74 8.98 33.98
N LEU A 275 8.27 8.06 34.79
CA LEU A 275 9.68 7.62 34.74
C LEU A 275 10.66 8.81 34.76
N ASP A 276 10.52 9.69 35.76
CA ASP A 276 11.36 10.89 35.94
C ASP A 276 11.41 11.81 34.71
N GLY A 277 10.34 11.83 33.90
CA GLY A 277 10.22 12.68 32.72
C GLY A 277 10.59 12.00 31.40
N ARG A 278 11.03 10.74 31.42
CA ARG A 278 11.33 9.97 30.20
C ARG A 278 10.10 9.66 29.36
N VAL A 279 8.92 9.60 29.98
CA VAL A 279 7.64 9.49 29.28
C VAL A 279 6.88 10.79 29.49
N LYS A 280 6.58 11.51 28.40
CA LYS A 280 5.67 12.67 28.44
C LYS A 280 4.59 12.60 27.37
N ILE A 281 3.37 12.90 27.79
CA ILE A 281 2.19 13.04 26.92
C ILE A 281 1.60 14.43 27.17
N LEU A 282 1.71 15.31 26.16
CA LEU A 282 1.25 16.69 26.21
C LEU A 282 0.03 16.86 25.31
N LEU A 283 -1.08 17.28 25.91
CA LEU A 283 -2.38 17.40 25.24
C LEU A 283 -2.82 18.87 25.21
N LYS A 284 -2.77 19.53 24.05
CA LYS A 284 -3.25 20.90 23.85
C LYS A 284 -4.78 20.94 23.85
N LYS A 285 -5.37 21.71 24.76
CA LYS A 285 -6.81 22.00 24.79
C LYS A 285 -7.21 22.89 23.60
N ASN A 286 -8.43 22.70 23.09
CA ASN A 286 -8.95 23.37 21.91
C ASN A 286 -10.35 23.98 22.14
N PRO A 287 -10.51 24.91 23.10
CA PRO A 287 -11.83 25.48 23.43
C PRO A 287 -12.50 26.19 22.24
N GLU A 288 -11.69 26.67 21.29
CA GLU A 288 -12.12 27.40 20.10
C GLU A 288 -12.43 26.48 18.90
N ARG A 289 -12.23 25.16 19.04
CA ARG A 289 -12.53 24.14 18.01
C ARG A 289 -11.78 24.36 16.69
N LEU A 290 -10.56 24.88 16.76
CA LEU A 290 -9.72 25.18 15.60
C LEU A 290 -8.97 23.94 15.09
N ILE A 291 -8.48 24.01 13.86
CA ILE A 291 -7.56 23.01 13.30
C ILE A 291 -6.13 23.41 13.69
N LEU A 292 -5.57 22.73 14.70
CA LEU A 292 -4.22 23.02 15.22
C LEU A 292 -3.16 22.01 14.74
N HIS A 293 -3.54 21.15 13.81
CA HIS A 293 -2.76 20.00 13.33
C HIS A 293 -1.32 20.35 12.95
N THR A 294 -1.14 21.46 12.22
CA THR A 294 0.16 21.95 11.76
C THR A 294 0.79 22.97 12.70
N VAL A 295 -0.01 23.57 13.59
CA VAL A 295 0.43 24.65 14.49
C VAL A 295 1.40 24.12 15.54
N GLN A 296 1.21 22.90 16.03
CA GLN A 296 2.09 22.31 17.04
C GLN A 296 3.53 22.15 16.53
N VAL A 297 3.71 21.64 15.32
CA VAL A 297 5.03 21.44 14.73
C VAL A 297 5.68 22.76 14.33
N GLU A 298 4.88 23.71 13.83
CA GLU A 298 5.30 25.08 13.59
C GLU A 298 5.78 25.77 14.89
N LYS A 299 5.12 25.54 16.02
CA LYS A 299 5.48 26.14 17.31
C LYS A 299 6.50 25.30 18.09
N ASN A 300 7.63 25.00 17.44
CA ASN A 300 8.78 24.28 18.00
C ASN A 300 8.50 22.81 18.37
N GLY A 301 7.48 22.19 17.78
CA GLY A 301 7.06 20.83 18.16
C GLY A 301 8.11 19.76 17.90
N PHE A 302 8.88 19.84 16.80
CA PHE A 302 9.97 18.91 16.54
C PHE A 302 11.15 19.13 17.49
N ILE A 303 11.51 20.38 17.79
CA ILE A 303 12.50 20.69 18.82
C ILE A 303 12.11 20.07 20.15
N HIS A 304 10.85 20.28 20.58
CA HIS A 304 10.36 19.78 21.85
C HIS A 304 10.39 18.24 21.89
N ALA A 305 9.82 17.58 20.88
CA ALA A 305 9.81 16.13 20.74
C ALA A 305 11.19 15.47 20.90
N MET A 306 12.23 16.12 20.36
CA MET A 306 13.61 15.63 20.39
C MET A 306 14.29 15.83 21.74
N LEU A 307 13.91 16.86 22.51
CA LEU A 307 14.58 17.24 23.76
C LEU A 307 13.79 16.83 25.02
N THR A 308 12.52 16.45 24.88
CA THR A 308 11.68 16.01 26.00
C THR A 308 12.33 14.91 26.84
N GLY A 309 12.31 15.08 28.15
CA GLY A 309 12.89 14.15 29.13
C GLY A 309 14.40 14.30 29.33
N THR A 310 15.08 15.12 28.51
CA THR A 310 16.52 15.40 28.66
C THR A 310 16.76 16.64 29.50
N SER A 311 18.01 16.85 29.93
CA SER A 311 18.41 18.08 30.63
C SER A 311 18.26 19.34 29.77
N LEU A 312 18.20 19.20 28.44
CA LEU A 312 18.03 20.28 27.47
C LEU A 312 16.57 20.68 27.25
N GLU A 313 15.60 19.98 27.85
CA GLU A 313 14.18 20.32 27.71
C GLU A 313 13.90 21.75 28.22
N ASN A 314 13.24 22.57 27.41
CA ASN A 314 12.97 23.99 27.64
C ASN A 314 14.21 24.87 27.89
N GLN A 315 15.41 24.43 27.49
CA GLN A 315 16.60 25.28 27.47
C GLN A 315 16.63 26.09 26.18
N ASN A 316 16.55 27.43 26.28
CA ASN A 316 16.60 28.36 25.14
C ASN A 316 15.43 28.26 24.13
N TYR A 317 14.39 27.50 24.45
CA TYR A 317 13.13 27.47 23.72
C TYR A 317 11.98 27.23 24.69
N THR A 318 10.75 27.45 24.23
CA THR A 318 9.54 27.04 24.96
C THR A 318 8.60 26.37 23.97
N TYR A 319 8.00 25.26 24.39
CA TYR A 319 7.02 24.56 23.57
C TYR A 319 5.77 25.43 23.37
N TYR A 320 5.22 25.42 22.15
CA TYR A 320 4.01 26.13 21.77
C TYR A 320 4.09 27.68 21.82
N THR A 321 5.29 28.25 21.73
CA THR A 321 5.51 29.70 21.55
C THR A 321 5.89 30.05 20.10
N ASP A 322 6.32 31.28 19.84
CA ASP A 322 6.81 31.68 18.52
C ASP A 322 8.04 30.88 18.07
N ARG A 323 8.21 30.78 16.75
CA ARG A 323 9.25 29.99 16.06
C ARG A 323 10.65 30.46 16.47
N ILE A 324 11.36 29.69 17.30
CA ILE A 324 12.71 30.06 17.78
C ILE A 324 13.78 29.94 16.68
N TYR A 325 13.45 29.23 15.61
CA TYR A 325 14.35 28.86 14.51
C TYR A 325 14.16 29.72 13.26
N SER A 326 13.44 30.86 13.35
CA SER A 326 13.07 31.67 12.18
C SER A 326 14.28 32.11 11.34
N ASP A 327 15.39 32.46 11.99
CA ASP A 327 16.64 32.87 11.33
C ASP A 327 17.42 31.69 10.70
N LEU A 328 16.95 30.45 10.89
CA LEU A 328 17.56 29.22 10.37
C LEU A 328 16.75 28.60 9.23
N ILE A 329 15.70 29.28 8.75
CA ILE A 329 14.91 28.87 7.58
C ILE A 329 15.69 29.19 6.31
N GLN A 330 15.78 28.23 5.39
CA GLN A 330 16.53 28.41 4.14
C GLN A 330 15.83 29.38 3.18
N GLU A 331 16.66 30.14 2.46
CA GLU A 331 16.23 30.96 1.32
C GLU A 331 15.84 30.08 0.11
N ASN A 332 15.29 30.69 -0.94
CA ASN A 332 14.81 29.99 -2.13
C ASN A 332 15.78 30.20 -3.31
N GLU A 333 16.45 29.15 -3.77
CA GLU A 333 17.23 29.09 -5.01
C GLU A 333 17.18 27.70 -5.66
N ASN A 334 17.39 27.68 -6.98
CA ASN A 334 17.44 26.49 -7.83
C ASN A 334 18.51 25.51 -7.31
N THR A 335 18.10 24.41 -6.70
CA THR A 335 19.04 23.34 -6.39
C THR A 335 19.45 22.62 -7.67
N GLU A 336 20.75 22.38 -7.82
CA GLU A 336 21.19 21.32 -8.71
C GLU A 336 20.48 20.01 -8.36
N ARG A 337 20.05 19.27 -9.38
CA ARG A 337 19.46 17.95 -9.20
C ARG A 337 20.47 17.04 -8.52
N LEU A 338 20.12 16.50 -7.34
CA LEU A 338 20.86 15.42 -6.69
C LEU A 338 20.65 14.11 -7.46
N LEU A 339 21.69 13.28 -7.49
CA LEU A 339 21.62 11.96 -8.12
C LEU A 339 20.89 10.98 -7.23
N ASN A 340 20.05 10.15 -7.83
CA ASN A 340 19.22 9.19 -7.11
C ASN A 340 20.00 7.88 -6.81
N ILE A 341 21.23 7.99 -6.29
CA ILE A 341 22.11 6.84 -6.06
C ILE A 341 22.15 6.52 -4.56
N PRO A 342 21.63 5.36 -4.11
CA PRO A 342 21.61 4.98 -2.70
C PRO A 342 23.01 4.94 -2.07
N LEU A 343 23.11 5.28 -0.79
CA LEU A 343 24.37 5.20 -0.04
C LEU A 343 24.91 3.76 0.01
N ARG A 344 26.24 3.63 0.11
CA ARG A 344 26.87 2.33 0.25
C ARG A 344 26.80 1.90 1.74
N PRO A 345 26.25 0.72 2.07
CA PRO A 345 26.42 0.12 3.39
C PRO A 345 27.90 -0.04 3.75
N ASP A 346 28.29 0.27 4.98
CA ASP A 346 29.69 0.13 5.40
C ASP A 346 30.20 -1.32 5.32
N ASP A 347 29.31 -2.27 5.57
CA ASP A 347 29.54 -3.72 5.58
C ASP A 347 29.32 -4.39 4.21
N ALA A 348 29.00 -3.63 3.16
CA ALA A 348 28.82 -4.20 1.83
C ALA A 348 30.12 -4.87 1.34
N ILE A 349 29.95 -5.94 0.55
CA ILE A 349 31.04 -6.74 -0.02
C ILE A 349 31.94 -5.91 -0.95
N GLY A 350 33.24 -6.24 -1.02
CA GLY A 350 34.17 -5.61 -1.94
C GLY A 350 33.97 -6.04 -3.39
N GLY A 351 34.49 -5.28 -4.36
CA GLY A 351 34.31 -5.57 -5.79
C GLY A 351 34.93 -6.90 -6.22
N TYR A 352 36.16 -7.21 -5.79
CA TYR A 352 36.80 -8.49 -6.11
C TYR A 352 36.06 -9.68 -5.47
N GLU A 353 35.58 -9.52 -4.23
CA GLU A 353 34.83 -10.54 -3.51
C GLU A 353 33.47 -10.80 -4.17
N PHE A 354 32.78 -9.76 -4.62
CA PHE A 354 31.55 -9.88 -5.39
C PHE A 354 31.78 -10.61 -6.72
N MET A 355 32.86 -10.29 -7.44
CA MET A 355 33.17 -10.98 -8.69
C MET A 355 33.40 -12.49 -8.47
N GLU A 356 34.05 -12.86 -7.37
CA GLU A 356 34.22 -14.26 -7.01
C GLU A 356 32.89 -14.97 -6.67
N SER A 357 31.90 -14.26 -6.11
CA SER A 357 30.59 -14.85 -5.76
C SER A 357 29.72 -15.12 -7.00
N ILE A 358 29.88 -14.35 -8.08
CA ILE A 358 29.07 -14.48 -9.30
C ILE A 358 29.71 -15.32 -10.41
N LYS A 359 30.95 -15.80 -10.24
CA LYS A 359 31.73 -16.41 -11.33
C LYS A 359 31.11 -17.64 -12.01
N ASN A 360 30.29 -18.38 -11.26
CA ASN A 360 29.64 -19.62 -11.73
C ASN A 360 28.14 -19.43 -12.00
N LEU A 361 27.63 -18.20 -11.91
CA LEU A 361 26.21 -17.93 -12.12
C LEU A 361 25.86 -17.95 -13.61
N SER A 362 24.59 -18.26 -13.91
CA SER A 362 24.04 -18.05 -15.25
C SER A 362 24.02 -16.54 -15.59
N PHE A 363 23.86 -16.19 -16.87
CA PHE A 363 23.70 -14.79 -17.25
C PHE A 363 22.56 -14.11 -16.47
N ALA A 364 21.38 -14.74 -16.40
CA ALA A 364 20.22 -14.19 -15.72
C ALA A 364 20.47 -13.96 -14.22
N ASP A 365 21.02 -14.95 -13.51
CA ASP A 365 21.30 -14.84 -12.08
C ASP A 365 22.42 -13.82 -11.79
N ARG A 366 23.41 -13.74 -12.68
CA ARG A 366 24.48 -12.73 -12.60
C ARG A 366 23.91 -11.32 -12.74
N GLU A 367 23.04 -11.09 -13.71
CA GLU A 367 22.40 -9.77 -13.91
C GLU A 367 21.54 -9.36 -12.71
N ILE A 368 20.80 -10.30 -12.10
CA ILE A 368 20.06 -10.08 -10.85
C ILE A 368 21.03 -9.67 -9.72
N ALA A 369 22.09 -10.44 -9.50
CA ALA A 369 23.06 -10.16 -8.44
C ALA A 369 23.77 -8.79 -8.65
N ILE A 370 24.10 -8.44 -9.90
CA ILE A 370 24.68 -7.13 -10.24
C ILE A 370 23.69 -6.01 -9.92
N PHE A 371 22.43 -6.17 -10.34
CA PHE A 371 21.39 -5.20 -10.05
C PHE A 371 21.23 -5.00 -8.55
N GLU A 372 21.12 -6.07 -7.77
CA GLU A 372 20.96 -5.99 -6.30
C GLU A 372 22.11 -5.24 -5.62
N GLN A 373 23.37 -5.48 -6.02
CA GLN A 373 24.50 -4.75 -5.45
C GLN A 373 24.48 -3.26 -5.79
N ILE A 374 24.30 -2.91 -7.06
CA ILE A 374 24.42 -1.51 -7.49
C ILE A 374 23.17 -0.71 -7.10
N SER A 375 21.98 -1.30 -7.22
CA SER A 375 20.70 -0.67 -6.84
C SER A 375 20.58 -0.38 -5.34
N THR A 376 21.33 -1.10 -4.49
CA THR A 376 21.43 -0.84 -3.05
C THR A 376 22.63 0.04 -2.67
N GLY A 377 23.32 0.61 -3.65
CA GLY A 377 24.36 1.60 -3.43
C GLY A 377 25.78 1.04 -3.26
N ASN A 378 26.04 -0.26 -3.51
CA ASN A 378 27.40 -0.83 -3.46
C ASN A 378 28.25 -0.46 -4.68
N LEU A 379 28.57 0.82 -4.80
CA LEU A 379 29.49 1.39 -5.78
C LEU A 379 30.50 2.32 -5.10
N PRO A 380 31.69 2.53 -5.70
CA PRO A 380 32.70 3.44 -5.17
C PRO A 380 32.18 4.87 -4.99
N SER A 381 32.68 5.59 -4.00
CA SER A 381 32.25 6.95 -3.66
C SER A 381 32.63 7.95 -4.75
N PHE A 382 33.78 7.77 -5.39
CA PHE A 382 34.23 8.66 -6.47
C PHE A 382 33.27 8.66 -7.68
N MET A 383 32.52 7.57 -7.90
CA MET A 383 31.54 7.46 -8.98
C MET A 383 30.32 8.36 -8.80
N ARG A 384 30.07 8.84 -7.58
CA ARG A 384 28.93 9.72 -7.23
C ARG A 384 29.20 11.19 -7.54
N LYS A 385 30.46 11.55 -7.78
CA LYS A 385 30.88 12.92 -8.13
C LYS A 385 31.00 13.00 -9.66
N LEU A 386 29.91 13.40 -10.33
CA LEU A 386 29.92 13.51 -11.80
C LEU A 386 30.81 14.66 -12.28
N ILE A 387 31.37 14.49 -13.46
CA ILE A 387 32.20 15.50 -14.14
C ILE A 387 31.32 16.29 -15.11
N SER A 388 31.30 17.61 -14.95
CA SER A 388 30.63 18.52 -15.87
C SER A 388 31.48 18.75 -17.12
N ILE A 389 30.94 18.40 -18.28
CA ILE A 389 31.55 18.64 -19.59
C ILE A 389 30.82 19.78 -20.28
N ASN A 390 31.58 20.76 -20.76
CA ASN A 390 31.09 21.86 -21.59
C ASN A 390 31.57 21.69 -23.03
N SER A 391 30.63 21.71 -23.97
CA SER A 391 30.88 21.52 -25.41
C SER A 391 29.98 22.43 -26.25
N SER A 392 30.23 22.50 -27.55
CA SER A 392 29.38 23.26 -28.48
C SER A 392 29.18 22.47 -29.77
N PHE A 393 27.92 22.29 -30.15
CA PHE A 393 27.53 21.48 -31.28
C PHE A 393 26.46 22.18 -32.12
N ALA A 394 26.48 21.94 -33.42
CA ALA A 394 25.39 22.36 -34.29
C ALA A 394 24.13 21.50 -34.05
N ASP A 395 22.97 22.15 -33.96
CA ASP A 395 21.66 21.49 -34.08
C ASP A 395 21.36 21.10 -35.54
N ALA A 396 20.20 20.47 -35.81
CA ALA A 396 19.85 20.00 -37.15
C ALA A 396 19.75 21.14 -38.20
N ASN A 397 19.58 22.39 -37.77
CA ASN A 397 19.56 23.57 -38.63
C ASN A 397 20.94 24.22 -38.81
N GLY A 398 21.99 23.66 -38.21
CA GLY A 398 23.34 24.20 -38.27
C GLY A 398 23.62 25.30 -37.23
N VAL A 399 22.69 25.59 -36.31
CA VAL A 399 22.90 26.60 -35.26
C VAL A 399 23.77 25.99 -34.16
N VAL A 400 24.90 26.63 -33.86
CA VAL A 400 25.79 26.19 -32.78
C VAL A 400 25.15 26.50 -31.43
N ARG A 401 24.97 25.46 -30.61
CA ARG A 401 24.42 25.51 -29.26
C ARG A 401 25.50 25.16 -28.25
N THR A 402 25.48 25.85 -27.12
CA THR A 402 26.33 25.49 -25.98
C THR A 402 25.64 24.40 -25.18
N ILE A 403 26.40 23.37 -24.79
CA ILE A 403 25.90 22.31 -23.94
C ILE A 403 26.74 22.12 -22.69
N GLN A 404 26.07 21.78 -21.61
CA GLN A 404 26.68 21.27 -20.39
C GLN A 404 25.95 20.00 -19.95
N TYR A 405 26.67 18.88 -19.85
CA TYR A 405 26.16 17.62 -19.33
C TYR A 405 27.12 17.06 -18.27
N ARG A 406 26.59 16.22 -17.38
CA ARG A 406 27.36 15.62 -16.27
C ARG A 406 27.50 14.12 -16.50
N VAL A 407 28.71 13.58 -16.40
CA VAL A 407 29.02 12.17 -16.69
C VAL A 407 29.75 11.51 -15.53
N MET A 408 29.54 10.20 -15.31
CA MET A 408 30.36 9.43 -14.37
C MET A 408 31.84 9.48 -14.77
N PRO A 409 32.76 9.65 -13.81
CA PRO A 409 34.20 9.75 -14.11
C PRO A 409 34.77 8.45 -14.69
N ASP A 410 34.20 7.31 -14.32
CA ASP A 410 34.57 5.98 -14.82
C ASP A 410 33.31 5.18 -15.22
N TYR A 411 33.49 3.91 -15.59
CA TYR A 411 32.43 2.94 -15.86
C TYR A 411 31.89 2.34 -14.55
N LEU A 412 30.61 1.95 -14.54
CA LEU A 412 29.95 1.35 -13.38
C LEU A 412 30.79 0.21 -12.79
N ALA A 413 30.90 0.24 -11.46
CA ALA A 413 31.70 -0.67 -10.68
C ALA A 413 30.98 -1.05 -9.39
N VAL A 414 31.24 -2.26 -8.91
CA VAL A 414 30.80 -2.72 -7.58
C VAL A 414 31.96 -2.64 -6.60
N GLY A 415 31.69 -2.20 -5.38
CA GLY A 415 32.65 -2.20 -4.27
C GLY A 415 32.91 -0.83 -3.65
N SER A 416 34.08 -0.69 -3.03
CA SER A 416 34.53 0.53 -2.33
C SER A 416 35.70 1.19 -3.07
N ASP A 417 36.06 2.42 -2.72
CA ASP A 417 37.22 3.13 -3.32
C ASP A 417 38.53 2.35 -3.21
N SER A 418 38.68 1.49 -2.18
CA SER A 418 39.86 0.64 -1.98
C SER A 418 39.76 -0.76 -2.61
N ASN A 419 38.56 -1.22 -2.95
CA ASN A 419 38.31 -2.57 -3.49
C ASN A 419 37.07 -2.53 -4.37
N TYR A 420 37.27 -2.30 -5.67
CA TYR A 420 36.20 -2.28 -6.67
C TYR A 420 36.59 -3.00 -7.96
N CYS A 421 35.56 -3.47 -8.68
CA CYS A 421 35.67 -4.01 -10.02
C CYS A 421 34.69 -3.31 -10.95
N ARG A 422 35.15 -2.81 -12.11
CA ARG A 422 34.28 -2.37 -13.21
C ARG A 422 33.48 -3.57 -13.72
N ILE A 423 32.16 -3.45 -13.79
CA ILE A 423 31.25 -4.57 -14.05
C ILE A 423 30.71 -4.51 -15.49
N PRO A 424 31.15 -5.39 -16.39
CA PRO A 424 30.38 -5.72 -17.59
C PRO A 424 29.01 -6.28 -17.23
N MET A 425 27.94 -5.76 -17.83
CA MET A 425 26.56 -6.22 -17.63
C MET A 425 25.75 -6.03 -18.91
N GLY A 426 24.58 -6.66 -18.99
CA GLY A 426 23.65 -6.52 -20.10
C GLY A 426 22.98 -5.14 -20.14
N PRO A 427 22.50 -4.71 -21.32
CA PRO A 427 21.92 -3.38 -21.50
C PRO A 427 20.60 -3.18 -20.75
N ILE A 428 19.84 -4.26 -20.49
CA ILE A 428 18.59 -4.20 -19.71
C ILE A 428 18.90 -3.86 -18.25
N THR A 429 19.83 -4.55 -17.60
CA THR A 429 20.27 -4.24 -16.23
C THR A 429 20.86 -2.84 -16.14
N ALA A 430 21.70 -2.46 -17.11
CA ALA A 430 22.24 -1.12 -17.22
C ALA A 430 21.13 -0.06 -17.32
N GLN A 431 20.08 -0.32 -18.10
CA GLN A 431 18.92 0.58 -18.21
C GLN A 431 18.16 0.70 -16.89
N LYS A 432 17.88 -0.40 -16.18
CA LYS A 432 17.19 -0.35 -14.87
C LYS A 432 17.95 0.51 -13.87
N LEU A 433 19.28 0.35 -13.81
CA LEU A 433 20.15 1.15 -12.93
C LEU A 433 20.18 2.61 -13.35
N ALA A 434 20.24 2.88 -14.66
CA ALA A 434 20.18 4.23 -15.20
C ALA A 434 18.86 4.91 -14.81
N ASP A 435 17.72 4.23 -15.00
CA ASP A 435 16.40 4.74 -14.65
C ASP A 435 16.27 5.01 -13.15
N GLN A 436 16.72 4.05 -12.31
CA GLN A 436 16.73 4.22 -10.86
C GLN A 436 17.56 5.43 -10.44
N PHE A 437 18.72 5.66 -11.06
CA PHE A 437 19.58 6.81 -10.75
C PHE A 437 19.11 8.12 -11.42
N GLY A 438 18.12 8.03 -12.32
CA GLY A 438 17.69 9.07 -13.25
C GLY A 438 18.86 9.55 -14.12
N MET A 439 19.44 8.62 -14.85
CA MET A 439 20.58 8.78 -15.73
C MET A 439 20.30 8.05 -17.05
N ILE A 440 21.19 8.17 -18.02
CA ILE A 440 21.11 7.51 -19.33
C ILE A 440 22.49 7.02 -19.77
N MET A 441 22.54 5.96 -20.57
CA MET A 441 23.74 5.59 -21.33
C MET A 441 24.04 6.64 -22.42
N PRO A 442 25.32 6.92 -22.75
CA PRO A 442 25.67 7.92 -23.73
C PRO A 442 25.25 7.51 -25.15
N THR A 443 25.13 8.50 -26.04
CA THR A 443 25.12 8.23 -27.48
C THR A 443 26.55 8.05 -28.00
N ARG A 444 26.69 7.53 -29.22
CA ARG A 444 27.99 7.51 -29.92
C ARG A 444 28.71 8.86 -29.89
N LYS A 445 28.01 9.93 -30.22
CA LYS A 445 28.56 11.29 -30.26
C LYS A 445 29.10 11.75 -28.91
N LEU A 446 28.36 11.44 -27.83
CA LEU A 446 28.80 11.79 -26.48
C LEU A 446 29.97 10.92 -26.01
N VAL A 447 30.04 9.64 -26.41
CA VAL A 447 31.21 8.78 -26.14
C VAL A 447 32.50 9.39 -26.74
N ASP A 448 32.45 9.93 -27.96
CA ASP A 448 33.59 10.61 -28.58
C ASP A 448 33.98 11.93 -27.86
N ASP A 449 32.97 12.72 -27.46
CA ASP A 449 33.20 13.96 -26.72
C ASP A 449 33.79 13.69 -25.34
N ILE A 450 33.25 12.71 -24.60
CA ILE A 450 33.78 12.24 -23.31
C ILE A 450 35.24 11.83 -23.47
N TYR A 451 35.57 11.00 -24.46
CA TYR A 451 36.96 10.59 -24.70
C TYR A 451 37.86 11.81 -24.95
N THR A 452 37.41 12.74 -25.79
CA THR A 452 38.17 13.96 -26.11
C THR A 452 38.46 14.77 -24.83
N LYS A 453 37.46 14.91 -23.96
CA LYS A 453 37.52 15.70 -22.71
C LYS A 453 38.14 14.97 -21.53
N ALA A 454 38.31 13.64 -21.59
CA ALA A 454 38.93 12.84 -20.55
C ALA A 454 40.32 13.37 -20.21
N THR A 455 40.55 13.66 -18.92
CA THR A 455 41.85 14.11 -18.39
C THR A 455 42.85 12.96 -18.41
N ILE A 456 42.37 11.73 -18.23
CA ILE A 456 43.17 10.51 -18.25
C ILE A 456 42.74 9.64 -19.43
N LYS A 457 43.68 9.35 -20.34
CA LYS A 457 43.48 8.47 -21.50
C LYS A 457 44.41 7.28 -21.36
N LEU A 458 43.86 6.08 -21.21
CA LEU A 458 44.63 4.84 -21.05
C LEU A 458 44.54 4.01 -22.32
N SER A 459 45.55 3.16 -22.55
CA SER A 459 45.56 2.31 -23.73
C SER A 459 44.58 1.14 -23.56
N PRO A 460 43.76 0.82 -24.59
CA PRO A 460 42.92 -0.37 -24.61
C PRO A 460 43.70 -1.65 -24.27
N VAL A 461 43.22 -2.45 -23.32
CA VAL A 461 43.78 -3.76 -22.98
C VAL A 461 43.04 -4.84 -23.76
N THR A 462 43.73 -5.51 -24.70
CA THR A 462 43.10 -6.52 -25.57
C THR A 462 43.56 -7.94 -25.25
N TYR A 463 42.65 -8.90 -25.33
CA TYR A 463 42.93 -10.33 -25.21
C TYR A 463 42.54 -11.06 -26.49
N ALA A 464 43.35 -12.04 -26.90
CA ALA A 464 43.01 -12.93 -28.00
C ALA A 464 41.77 -13.77 -27.63
N PRO A 465 40.81 -13.98 -28.55
CA PRO A 465 39.64 -14.81 -28.28
C PRO A 465 40.04 -16.28 -28.09
N VAL A 466 39.72 -16.83 -26.91
CA VAL A 466 39.94 -18.25 -26.56
C VAL A 466 38.63 -18.84 -26.06
N GLY A 467 37.87 -19.48 -26.95
CA GLY A 467 36.52 -19.96 -26.65
C GLY A 467 35.64 -18.85 -26.06
N ASN A 468 34.88 -19.17 -25.01
CA ASN A 468 34.01 -18.22 -24.30
C ASN A 468 34.70 -17.52 -23.11
N GLN A 469 36.03 -17.64 -22.97
CA GLN A 469 36.75 -17.06 -21.82
C GLN A 469 36.60 -15.54 -21.74
N ASN A 470 36.36 -14.85 -22.85
CA ASN A 470 36.18 -13.41 -22.86
C ASN A 470 34.88 -12.94 -22.20
N GLU A 471 33.92 -13.83 -22.02
CA GLU A 471 32.63 -13.60 -21.37
C GLU A 471 32.65 -14.06 -19.90
N SER A 472 33.77 -14.65 -19.44
CA SER A 472 33.91 -15.18 -18.08
C SER A 472 34.24 -14.08 -17.07
N VAL A 473 33.76 -14.26 -15.85
CA VAL A 473 33.98 -13.29 -14.75
C VAL A 473 35.47 -13.22 -14.38
N GLU A 474 36.22 -14.30 -14.49
CA GLU A 474 37.67 -14.29 -14.30
C GLU A 474 38.36 -13.33 -15.28
N LYS A 475 37.91 -13.29 -16.53
CA LYS A 475 38.45 -12.33 -17.51
C LYS A 475 38.07 -10.90 -17.16
N PHE A 476 36.90 -10.68 -16.58
CA PHE A 476 36.48 -9.35 -16.12
C PHE A 476 37.41 -8.86 -14.99
N ILE A 477 37.76 -9.74 -14.04
CA ILE A 477 38.73 -9.47 -12.96
C ILE A 477 40.12 -9.15 -13.54
N GLU A 478 40.61 -9.97 -14.48
CA GLU A 478 41.92 -9.77 -15.13
C GLU A 478 41.97 -8.42 -15.86
N HIS A 479 40.92 -8.09 -16.62
CA HIS A 479 40.82 -6.82 -17.34
C HIS A 479 40.73 -5.62 -16.39
N ASN A 480 39.95 -5.70 -15.31
CA ASN A 480 39.89 -4.64 -14.30
C ASN A 480 41.28 -4.39 -13.69
N THR A 481 42.00 -5.46 -13.34
CA THR A 481 43.34 -5.40 -12.76
C THR A 481 44.34 -4.74 -13.72
N ALA A 482 44.30 -5.08 -15.01
CA ALA A 482 45.16 -4.47 -16.02
C ALA A 482 44.88 -2.96 -16.20
N ILE A 483 43.61 -2.54 -16.15
CA ILE A 483 43.25 -1.11 -16.18
C ILE A 483 43.77 -0.40 -14.93
N GLU A 484 43.59 -0.98 -13.74
CA GLU A 484 44.08 -0.38 -12.50
C GLU A 484 45.60 -0.21 -12.48
N GLN A 485 46.34 -1.20 -13.00
CA GLN A 485 47.80 -1.08 -13.17
C GLN A 485 48.18 0.08 -14.09
N GLN A 486 47.47 0.27 -15.21
CA GLN A 486 47.69 1.42 -16.09
C GLN A 486 47.35 2.76 -15.40
N ARG A 487 46.22 2.84 -14.68
CA ARG A 487 45.81 4.04 -13.94
C ARG A 487 46.88 4.44 -12.91
N LEU A 488 47.35 3.48 -12.11
CA LEU A 488 48.39 3.69 -11.12
C LEU A 488 49.72 4.10 -11.78
N ALA A 489 50.11 3.48 -12.90
CA ALA A 489 51.31 3.85 -13.65
C ALA A 489 51.23 5.27 -14.24
N ALA A 490 50.02 5.73 -14.58
CA ALA A 490 49.75 7.09 -15.04
C ALA A 490 49.64 8.12 -13.89
N SER A 491 49.75 7.69 -12.62
CA SER A 491 49.49 8.52 -11.44
C SER A 491 48.12 9.19 -11.46
N ALA A 492 47.14 8.55 -12.11
CA ALA A 492 45.78 9.05 -12.21
C ALA A 492 45.01 8.81 -10.91
N GLU A 493 44.34 9.84 -10.39
CA GLU A 493 43.56 9.78 -9.15
C GLU A 493 42.15 9.23 -9.40
N LEU A 494 41.52 8.68 -8.36
CA LEU A 494 40.12 8.25 -8.44
C LEU A 494 39.22 9.48 -8.61
N GLY A 495 38.24 9.38 -9.50
CA GLY A 495 37.32 10.49 -9.82
C GLY A 495 37.79 11.39 -10.97
N GLU A 496 38.99 11.20 -11.51
CA GLU A 496 39.36 11.81 -12.79
C GLU A 496 38.56 11.19 -13.95
N LEU A 497 38.29 11.97 -15.00
CA LEU A 497 37.56 11.47 -16.16
C LEU A 497 38.48 10.57 -17.00
N VAL A 498 38.22 9.26 -16.96
CA VAL A 498 39.00 8.24 -17.68
C VAL A 498 38.35 7.89 -19.01
N GLY A 499 39.14 7.82 -20.10
CA GLY A 499 38.71 7.39 -21.43
C GLY A 499 39.59 6.29 -22.03
N GLY A 500 39.04 5.55 -23.00
CA GLY A 500 39.78 4.57 -23.83
C GLY A 500 39.80 3.14 -23.31
N ILE A 501 39.23 2.85 -22.14
CA ILE A 501 39.41 1.55 -21.46
C ILE A 501 38.34 0.50 -21.75
N LYS A 502 37.18 0.87 -22.31
CA LYS A 502 36.05 -0.03 -22.58
C LYS A 502 35.34 0.30 -23.90
N LYS A 503 34.56 -0.65 -24.39
CA LYS A 503 33.49 -0.45 -25.38
C LYS A 503 32.24 -0.01 -24.62
N ASP A 504 31.73 1.17 -24.92
CA ASP A 504 30.52 1.71 -24.31
C ASP A 504 29.28 1.03 -24.90
N VAL A 505 28.37 0.60 -24.03
CA VAL A 505 26.97 0.35 -24.41
C VAL A 505 26.29 1.71 -24.58
N VAL A 506 25.66 1.93 -25.73
CA VAL A 506 25.15 3.25 -26.12
C VAL A 506 23.66 3.25 -26.47
N VAL A 507 23.03 4.42 -26.39
CA VAL A 507 21.69 4.66 -26.93
C VAL A 507 21.78 5.08 -28.41
N SER A 508 20.96 4.46 -29.25
CA SER A 508 20.96 4.63 -30.71
C SER A 508 19.61 4.19 -31.29
N ASN A 509 19.26 4.65 -32.51
CA ASN A 509 18.14 4.11 -33.26
C ASN A 509 18.28 2.62 -33.59
N LYS A 510 19.50 2.06 -33.48
CA LYS A 510 19.78 0.64 -33.65
C LYS A 510 19.19 -0.26 -32.56
N ILE A 511 18.77 0.31 -31.42
CA ILE A 511 18.13 -0.46 -30.34
C ILE A 511 16.79 -1.05 -30.81
N VAL A 512 16.07 -0.31 -31.67
CA VAL A 512 14.77 -0.72 -32.21
C VAL A 512 14.87 -1.17 -33.67
N ASP A 513 16.04 -1.64 -34.08
CA ASP A 513 16.26 -2.16 -35.43
C ASP A 513 15.37 -3.39 -35.65
N PRO A 514 14.33 -3.31 -36.50
CA PRO A 514 13.38 -4.41 -36.66
C PRO A 514 14.03 -5.65 -37.31
N SER A 515 15.20 -5.50 -37.93
CA SER A 515 15.97 -6.63 -38.47
C SER A 515 16.77 -7.37 -37.40
N ARG A 516 16.93 -6.77 -36.22
CA ARG A 516 17.74 -7.26 -35.10
C ARG A 516 17.09 -6.88 -33.75
N PRO A 517 15.92 -7.43 -33.42
CA PRO A 517 15.33 -7.26 -32.10
C PRO A 517 16.24 -7.86 -31.02
N ASP A 518 16.21 -7.32 -29.80
CA ASP A 518 16.93 -7.85 -28.63
C ASP A 518 18.46 -7.87 -28.80
N HIS A 519 19.02 -6.81 -29.40
CA HIS A 519 20.46 -6.65 -29.62
C HIS A 519 21.05 -5.48 -28.83
N VAL A 520 22.26 -5.67 -28.30
CA VAL A 520 23.03 -4.61 -27.65
C VAL A 520 23.70 -3.72 -28.70
N VAL A 521 23.68 -2.40 -28.49
CA VAL A 521 24.41 -1.44 -29.32
C VAL A 521 25.69 -1.01 -28.59
N ILE A 522 26.84 -1.30 -29.21
CA ILE A 522 28.16 -1.00 -28.65
C ILE A 522 28.99 -0.10 -29.57
N TYR A 523 29.84 0.73 -28.95
CA TYR A 523 30.73 1.67 -29.64
C TYR A 523 31.97 2.02 -28.80
N GLY A 524 33.04 2.52 -29.43
CA GLY A 524 34.12 3.23 -28.74
C GLY A 524 35.39 2.41 -28.58
N TRP A 525 35.91 2.34 -27.34
CA TRP A 525 37.20 1.72 -27.02
C TRP A 525 38.36 2.36 -27.81
N HIS A 526 38.56 3.66 -27.61
CA HIS A 526 39.47 4.47 -28.41
C HIS A 526 40.94 4.16 -28.13
N GLN A 527 41.71 4.10 -29.21
CA GLN A 527 43.17 4.19 -29.15
C GLN A 527 43.58 5.59 -28.67
N LEU A 528 44.82 5.74 -28.17
CA LEU A 528 45.36 7.04 -27.73
C LEU A 528 45.29 8.14 -28.81
N SER A 529 45.27 7.76 -30.08
CA SER A 529 45.06 8.67 -31.22
C SER A 529 43.64 9.26 -31.31
N GLY A 530 42.68 8.74 -30.55
CA GLY A 530 41.26 9.07 -30.62
C GLY A 530 40.47 8.26 -31.66
N VAL A 531 41.09 7.26 -32.30
CA VAL A 531 40.39 6.38 -33.24
C VAL A 531 39.67 5.27 -32.47
N PRO A 532 38.35 5.09 -32.63
CA PRO A 532 37.60 4.01 -31.97
C PRO A 532 38.01 2.64 -32.54
N ILE A 533 38.24 1.65 -31.66
CA ILE A 533 38.47 0.25 -32.07
C ILE A 533 37.13 -0.42 -32.41
N GLN A 534 36.08 -0.12 -31.65
CA GLN A 534 34.75 -0.67 -31.83
C GLN A 534 33.86 0.30 -32.64
N PRO A 535 33.53 0.00 -33.90
CA PRO A 535 32.53 0.77 -34.64
C PRO A 535 31.13 0.55 -34.07
N LEU A 536 30.20 1.47 -34.39
CA LEU A 536 28.82 1.40 -33.91
C LEU A 536 28.11 0.19 -34.51
N THR A 537 27.75 -0.77 -33.68
CA THR A 537 27.18 -2.03 -34.15
C THR A 537 26.14 -2.59 -33.19
N ASN A 538 25.20 -3.36 -33.73
CA ASN A 538 24.18 -4.13 -33.04
C ASN A 538 24.20 -5.60 -33.51
N ILE A 539 25.39 -6.18 -33.71
CA ILE A 539 25.54 -7.56 -34.23
C ILE A 539 25.39 -8.63 -33.14
N HIS A 540 25.42 -8.23 -31.86
CA HIS A 540 25.33 -9.13 -30.73
C HIS A 540 23.97 -8.99 -30.06
N ILE A 541 23.38 -10.12 -29.65
CA ILE A 541 22.19 -10.15 -28.81
C ILE A 541 22.49 -9.47 -27.46
N ASP A 542 21.45 -8.98 -26.79
CA ASP A 542 21.56 -8.26 -25.52
C ASP A 542 22.14 -9.08 -24.35
N SER A 543 22.08 -10.42 -24.43
CA SER A 543 22.73 -11.33 -23.48
C SER A 543 24.24 -11.53 -23.69
N TYR A 544 24.80 -10.98 -24.77
CA TYR A 544 26.24 -11.01 -25.01
C TYR A 544 26.96 -9.94 -24.18
N VAL A 545 27.86 -10.36 -23.28
CA VAL A 545 28.66 -9.46 -22.45
C VAL A 545 30.09 -10.00 -22.32
N ASP A 546 31.06 -9.23 -22.82
CA ASP A 546 32.49 -9.55 -22.72
C ASP A 546 33.23 -8.62 -21.74
N TYR A 547 34.49 -8.95 -21.42
CA TYR A 547 35.34 -8.18 -20.49
C TYR A 547 35.51 -6.71 -20.88
N SER A 548 35.33 -6.37 -22.16
CA SER A 548 35.54 -5.04 -22.71
C SER A 548 34.29 -4.18 -22.66
N HIS A 549 33.11 -4.73 -22.37
CA HIS A 549 31.89 -3.95 -22.14
C HIS A 549 32.05 -3.01 -20.94
N GLY A 550 31.59 -1.78 -21.13
CA GLY A 550 31.53 -0.75 -20.11
C GLY A 550 30.19 -0.03 -20.14
N ILE A 551 29.59 0.12 -18.96
CA ILE A 551 28.41 0.97 -18.77
C ILE A 551 28.87 2.28 -18.15
N ARG A 552 28.77 3.38 -18.90
CA ARG A 552 28.98 4.74 -18.39
C ARG A 552 27.64 5.45 -18.39
N LEU A 553 27.33 6.16 -17.32
CA LEU A 553 26.07 6.89 -17.20
C LEU A 553 26.29 8.40 -17.26
N ILE A 554 25.37 9.09 -17.91
CA ILE A 554 25.23 10.54 -17.99
C ILE A 554 23.97 10.94 -17.23
N ASP A 555 24.01 12.03 -16.49
CA ASP A 555 22.82 12.63 -15.90
C ASP A 555 21.73 12.89 -16.95
N GLN A 556 20.48 12.52 -16.66
CA GLN A 556 19.37 12.80 -17.56
C GLN A 556 19.11 14.30 -17.75
N GLN A 557 19.57 15.16 -16.82
CA GLN A 557 19.50 16.61 -16.96
C GLN A 557 20.72 17.14 -17.72
N VAL A 558 20.45 17.89 -18.79
CA VAL A 558 21.44 18.58 -19.61
C VAL A 558 21.07 20.06 -19.72
N PHE A 559 22.05 20.96 -19.79
CA PHE A 559 21.80 22.37 -20.05
C PHE A 559 22.16 22.70 -21.50
N ILE A 560 21.22 23.31 -22.22
CA ILE A 560 21.41 23.80 -23.59
C ILE A 560 21.19 25.31 -23.55
N ASP A 561 22.21 26.08 -23.93
CA ASP A 561 22.21 27.55 -23.84
C ASP A 561 21.82 28.06 -22.43
N GLY A 562 22.27 27.35 -21.40
CA GLY A 562 22.00 27.64 -19.98
C GLY A 562 20.61 27.24 -19.48
N GLN A 563 19.76 26.65 -20.32
CA GLN A 563 18.43 26.17 -19.94
C GLN A 563 18.43 24.66 -19.70
N PRO A 564 17.78 24.14 -18.63
CA PRO A 564 17.74 22.72 -18.34
C PRO A 564 16.76 21.98 -19.26
N TYR A 565 17.18 20.83 -19.77
CA TYR A 565 16.40 19.89 -20.57
C TYR A 565 16.55 18.47 -20.03
N ASN A 566 15.57 17.62 -20.31
CA ASN A 566 15.71 16.18 -20.15
C ASN A 566 16.27 15.57 -21.45
N ILE A 567 17.35 14.79 -21.36
CA ILE A 567 18.05 14.19 -22.49
C ILE A 567 17.16 13.29 -23.35
N HIS A 568 16.20 12.57 -22.76
CA HIS A 568 15.27 11.73 -23.52
C HIS A 568 14.41 12.58 -24.45
N ASN A 569 13.96 13.75 -24.00
CA ASN A 569 13.17 14.67 -24.81
C ASN A 569 14.02 15.30 -25.91
N VAL A 570 15.27 15.67 -25.61
CA VAL A 570 16.20 16.23 -26.60
C VAL A 570 16.51 15.21 -27.70
N LEU A 571 16.73 13.94 -27.35
CA LEU A 571 17.02 12.89 -28.33
C LEU A 571 15.82 12.55 -29.24
N LYS A 572 14.59 12.83 -28.80
CA LYS A 572 13.34 12.67 -29.57
C LYS A 572 12.95 13.92 -30.36
N ASP A 573 13.60 15.06 -30.14
CA ASP A 573 13.29 16.32 -30.81
C ASP A 573 13.95 16.38 -32.20
N ASP A 574 13.18 16.74 -33.23
CA ASP A 574 13.64 16.74 -34.63
C ASP A 574 14.78 17.72 -34.94
N ILE A 575 15.02 18.71 -34.08
CA ILE A 575 16.08 19.72 -34.25
C ILE A 575 17.22 19.48 -33.26
N LEU A 576 16.89 19.37 -31.97
CA LEU A 576 17.85 19.34 -30.89
C LEU A 576 18.55 17.98 -30.75
N TYR A 577 17.99 16.87 -31.28
CA TYR A 577 18.64 15.56 -31.20
C TYR A 577 20.08 15.61 -31.74
N LYS A 578 20.32 16.42 -32.79
CA LYS A 578 21.62 16.50 -33.46
C LYS A 578 22.73 17.08 -32.58
N ILE A 579 22.36 17.75 -31.50
CA ILE A 579 23.28 18.25 -30.49
C ILE A 579 23.88 17.09 -29.71
N LEU A 580 23.06 16.09 -29.34
CA LEU A 580 23.44 14.96 -28.49
C LEU A 580 23.65 13.65 -29.25
N SER A 581 23.27 13.58 -30.51
CA SER A 581 23.37 12.40 -31.36
C SER A 581 23.83 12.80 -32.76
N ASP A 582 24.44 11.87 -33.48
CA ASP A 582 24.82 12.04 -34.87
C ASP A 582 24.13 11.04 -35.81
N GLU A 583 23.09 10.38 -35.32
CA GLU A 583 22.08 9.65 -36.10
C GLU A 583 21.52 10.50 -37.26
N SER A 584 20.90 9.85 -38.25
CA SER A 584 20.31 10.53 -39.40
C SER A 584 19.00 11.26 -39.09
N GLY A 585 18.38 10.98 -37.94
CA GLY A 585 17.14 11.59 -37.47
C GLY A 585 16.97 11.43 -35.96
N ALA A 586 15.94 12.07 -35.41
CA ALA A 586 15.57 11.92 -34.00
C ALA A 586 15.32 10.45 -33.62
N MET A 587 15.53 10.13 -32.34
CA MET A 587 15.34 8.79 -31.84
C MET A 587 13.86 8.49 -31.61
N THR A 588 13.39 7.32 -32.03
CA THR A 588 12.04 6.85 -31.70
C THR A 588 11.97 6.26 -30.28
N GLN A 589 13.07 5.65 -29.84
CA GLN A 589 13.24 5.09 -28.50
C GLN A 589 14.62 5.48 -27.95
N THR A 590 14.66 5.86 -26.68
CA THR A 590 15.85 6.41 -26.01
C THR A 590 16.31 5.56 -24.83
N SER A 591 15.88 4.29 -24.78
CA SER A 591 16.12 3.34 -23.70
C SER A 591 16.11 1.92 -24.27
N TYR A 592 16.77 0.96 -23.63
CA TYR A 592 16.65 -0.46 -24.02
C TYR A 592 15.32 -1.09 -23.61
N ILE A 593 14.65 -0.48 -22.65
CA ILE A 593 13.34 -0.89 -22.16
C ILE A 593 12.28 0.03 -22.78
N ALA A 594 11.40 -0.52 -23.61
CA ALA A 594 10.38 0.24 -24.33
C ALA A 594 9.19 0.54 -23.42
N GLY A 595 9.05 1.79 -22.95
CA GLY A 595 7.80 2.32 -22.39
C GLY A 595 7.11 1.43 -21.35
N LEU A 596 7.88 0.70 -20.52
CA LEU A 596 7.27 -0.20 -19.55
C LEU A 596 6.59 0.62 -18.46
N THR A 597 5.33 0.29 -18.23
CA THR A 597 4.64 0.58 -16.98
C THR A 597 5.02 -0.52 -15.99
N ALA A 598 5.11 -0.17 -14.70
CA ALA A 598 5.17 -1.18 -13.65
C ALA A 598 4.04 -2.19 -13.88
N VAL A 599 4.35 -3.49 -13.79
CA VAL A 599 3.35 -4.55 -13.90
C VAL A 599 2.42 -4.50 -12.70
N SER A 600 1.12 -4.66 -12.95
CA SER A 600 0.11 -4.78 -11.89
C SER A 600 0.02 -6.22 -11.37
N ALA A 601 -0.58 -6.41 -10.20
CA ALA A 601 -0.89 -7.74 -9.71
C ALA A 601 -1.79 -8.48 -10.72
N PRO A 602 -1.59 -9.79 -10.96
CA PRO A 602 -2.50 -10.58 -11.80
C PRO A 602 -3.92 -10.53 -11.22
N LYS A 603 -4.90 -10.18 -12.05
CA LYS A 603 -6.31 -10.09 -11.67
C LYS A 603 -7.17 -11.22 -12.23
N ALA A 604 -7.08 -11.48 -13.53
CA ALA A 604 -7.83 -12.55 -14.18
C ALA A 604 -7.05 -13.87 -14.17
N PHE A 605 -7.20 -14.65 -13.10
CA PHE A 605 -6.58 -15.98 -12.98
C PHE A 605 -7.42 -16.97 -12.15
N GLY A 606 -7.06 -18.26 -12.24
CA GLY A 606 -7.71 -19.34 -11.49
C GLY A 606 -6.91 -20.64 -11.51
N ILE A 607 -7.41 -21.63 -10.77
CA ILE A 607 -6.85 -22.97 -10.65
C ILE A 607 -7.93 -24.01 -10.89
N LYS A 608 -7.59 -25.03 -11.68
CA LYS A 608 -8.49 -26.17 -11.93
C LYS A 608 -7.79 -27.50 -11.88
N MET A 609 -8.53 -28.55 -11.51
CA MET A 609 -8.07 -29.92 -11.66
C MET A 609 -7.88 -30.28 -13.14
N GLU A 610 -6.66 -30.69 -13.50
CA GLU A 610 -6.34 -31.19 -14.85
C GLU A 610 -6.54 -32.71 -14.91
N ASN A 611 -6.14 -33.42 -13.86
CA ASN A 611 -6.41 -34.84 -13.64
C ASN A 611 -6.30 -35.18 -12.13
N ALA A 612 -6.42 -36.47 -11.78
CA ALA A 612 -6.42 -36.94 -10.40
C ALA A 612 -5.11 -36.67 -9.62
N SER A 613 -4.04 -36.19 -10.24
CA SER A 613 -2.77 -35.90 -9.54
C SER A 613 -2.17 -34.54 -9.92
N SER A 614 -2.88 -33.69 -10.65
CA SER A 614 -2.34 -32.39 -11.06
C SER A 614 -3.38 -31.28 -11.13
N LEU A 615 -2.94 -30.08 -10.76
CA LEU A 615 -3.70 -28.84 -10.85
C LEU A 615 -3.09 -27.95 -11.93
N LYS A 616 -3.92 -27.21 -12.66
CA LYS A 616 -3.50 -26.26 -13.68
C LYS A 616 -3.90 -24.85 -13.28
N ILE A 617 -2.91 -23.98 -13.17
CA ILE A 617 -3.11 -22.53 -13.06
C ILE A 617 -3.37 -21.98 -14.46
N ILE A 618 -4.36 -21.10 -14.59
CA ILE A 618 -4.73 -20.41 -15.83
C ILE A 618 -4.80 -18.92 -15.55
N LEU A 619 -4.22 -18.12 -16.43
CA LEU A 619 -4.18 -16.67 -16.35
C LEU A 619 -4.53 -16.06 -17.70
N LYS A 620 -5.04 -14.83 -17.68
CA LYS A 620 -5.17 -14.02 -18.88
C LYS A 620 -3.79 -13.54 -19.33
N ASP A 621 -3.52 -13.59 -20.64
CA ASP A 621 -2.28 -13.02 -21.19
C ASP A 621 -2.24 -11.50 -20.99
N ASP A 622 -1.10 -11.00 -20.53
CA ASP A 622 -0.78 -9.58 -20.40
C ASP A 622 0.55 -9.30 -21.13
N ALA A 623 0.49 -8.46 -22.16
CA ALA A 623 1.65 -8.15 -22.99
C ALA A 623 2.75 -7.36 -22.26
N SER A 624 2.45 -6.79 -21.09
CA SER A 624 3.42 -6.10 -20.24
C SER A 624 4.19 -7.04 -19.31
N VAL A 625 3.78 -8.30 -19.21
CA VAL A 625 4.35 -9.32 -18.31
C VAL A 625 5.26 -10.26 -19.09
N GLU A 626 6.51 -10.39 -18.63
CA GLU A 626 7.50 -11.28 -19.24
C GLU A 626 7.50 -12.66 -18.54
N TYR A 627 7.26 -12.69 -17.23
CA TYR A 627 7.23 -13.90 -16.40
C TYR A 627 6.32 -13.72 -15.19
N TYR A 628 5.95 -14.83 -14.54
CA TYR A 628 5.23 -14.85 -13.27
C TYR A 628 6.05 -15.58 -12.21
N GLN A 629 5.98 -15.10 -10.98
CA GLN A 629 6.43 -15.83 -9.79
C GLN A 629 5.23 -16.40 -9.06
N MET A 630 5.16 -17.73 -8.96
CA MET A 630 4.12 -18.45 -8.23
C MET A 630 4.65 -18.94 -6.89
N TYR A 631 3.91 -18.62 -5.84
CA TYR A 631 4.21 -19.02 -4.47
C TYR A 631 3.17 -20.07 -4.06
N LEU A 632 3.61 -21.26 -3.67
CA LEU A 632 2.73 -22.36 -3.27
C LEU A 632 2.64 -22.46 -1.74
N SER A 633 1.51 -22.95 -1.24
CA SER A 633 1.29 -23.19 0.18
C SER A 633 0.30 -24.34 0.41
N SER A 634 0.51 -25.10 1.50
CA SER A 634 -0.43 -26.14 1.95
C SER A 634 -1.52 -25.62 2.90
N ASP A 635 -1.34 -24.44 3.50
CA ASP A 635 -2.25 -23.87 4.50
C ASP A 635 -2.81 -22.47 4.12
N GLY A 636 -2.30 -21.89 3.03
CA GLY A 636 -2.67 -20.57 2.52
C GLY A 636 -2.05 -19.40 3.30
N LEU A 637 -1.19 -19.67 4.29
CA LEU A 637 -0.48 -18.67 5.11
C LEU A 637 1.02 -18.69 4.87
N ASN A 638 1.60 -19.89 4.95
CA ASN A 638 3.03 -20.10 4.87
C ASN A 638 3.35 -20.51 3.43
N PHE A 639 3.97 -19.58 2.69
CA PHE A 639 4.30 -19.77 1.29
C PHE A 639 5.78 -20.13 1.11
N GLU A 640 6.04 -21.09 0.23
CA GLU A 640 7.38 -21.52 -0.15
C GLU A 640 8.06 -20.51 -1.11
N ASP A 641 9.34 -20.74 -1.42
CA ASP A 641 10.08 -19.96 -2.41
C ASP A 641 9.40 -20.00 -3.79
N PRO A 642 9.48 -18.91 -4.58
CA PRO A 642 8.70 -18.81 -5.80
C PRO A 642 9.21 -19.71 -6.93
N ILE A 643 8.26 -20.30 -7.64
CA ILE A 643 8.48 -20.94 -8.94
C ILE A 643 8.27 -19.89 -10.04
N THR A 644 9.27 -19.66 -10.88
CA THR A 644 9.17 -18.73 -12.01
C THR A 644 8.74 -19.45 -13.28
N PHE A 645 7.73 -18.93 -13.97
CA PHE A 645 7.25 -19.48 -15.24
C PHE A 645 6.77 -18.39 -16.20
N ASN A 646 6.70 -18.73 -17.49
CA ASN A 646 6.26 -17.81 -18.55
C ASN A 646 4.98 -18.34 -19.21
N GLY A 647 4.16 -17.44 -19.75
CA GLY A 647 2.90 -17.76 -20.44
C GLY A 647 1.66 -17.74 -19.56
N SER A 648 0.51 -18.12 -20.12
CA SER A 648 -0.82 -18.05 -19.49
C SER A 648 -1.22 -19.27 -18.67
N SER A 649 -0.34 -20.25 -18.47
CA SER A 649 -0.67 -21.40 -17.62
C SER A 649 0.55 -22.09 -17.04
N TYR A 650 0.35 -22.75 -15.91
CA TYR A 650 1.34 -23.59 -15.24
C TYR A 650 0.70 -24.88 -14.73
N LEU A 651 1.39 -26.01 -14.84
CA LEU A 651 0.92 -27.31 -14.36
C LEU A 651 1.66 -27.69 -13.06
N ILE A 652 0.90 -27.90 -11.98
CA ILE A 652 1.39 -28.42 -10.71
C ILE A 652 1.17 -29.92 -10.73
N GLU A 653 2.25 -30.68 -10.80
CA GLU A 653 2.24 -32.15 -10.83
C GLU A 653 2.38 -32.76 -9.42
N ASP A 654 2.16 -34.07 -9.32
CA ASP A 654 2.36 -34.87 -8.09
C ASP A 654 1.61 -34.35 -6.84
N VAL A 655 0.43 -33.76 -7.04
CA VAL A 655 -0.41 -33.29 -5.93
C VAL A 655 -1.04 -34.49 -5.22
N ALA A 656 -0.87 -34.55 -3.91
CA ALA A 656 -1.45 -35.62 -3.10
C ALA A 656 -2.99 -35.58 -3.14
N GLN A 657 -3.60 -36.77 -3.22
CA GLN A 657 -5.06 -36.93 -3.19
C GLN A 657 -5.70 -36.20 -2.00
N ASP A 658 -6.84 -35.56 -2.25
CA ASP A 658 -7.64 -34.80 -1.29
C ASP A 658 -6.86 -33.67 -0.58
N SER A 659 -5.73 -33.21 -1.15
CA SER A 659 -4.93 -32.11 -0.60
C SER A 659 -5.25 -30.80 -1.32
N ILE A 660 -5.45 -29.73 -0.53
CA ILE A 660 -5.62 -28.39 -1.07
C ILE A 660 -4.24 -27.80 -1.31
N VAL A 661 -4.03 -27.25 -2.49
CA VAL A 661 -2.86 -26.42 -2.80
C VAL A 661 -3.35 -24.99 -2.95
N TYR A 662 -2.81 -24.10 -2.13
CA TYR A 662 -3.02 -22.67 -2.24
C TYR A 662 -1.87 -22.04 -3.03
N PHE A 663 -2.17 -20.98 -3.76
CA PHE A 663 -1.15 -20.21 -4.47
C PHE A 663 -1.50 -18.73 -4.53
N LYS A 664 -0.46 -17.92 -4.69
CA LYS A 664 -0.54 -16.50 -5.07
C LYS A 664 0.55 -16.19 -6.09
N LEU A 665 0.40 -15.09 -6.79
CA LEU A 665 1.23 -14.73 -7.94
C LEU A 665 1.81 -13.33 -7.79
N LYS A 666 2.99 -13.13 -8.38
CA LYS A 666 3.47 -11.81 -8.81
C LYS A 666 3.70 -11.86 -10.32
N ALA A 667 3.32 -10.80 -11.02
CA ALA A 667 3.73 -10.58 -12.40
C ALA A 667 5.10 -9.90 -12.41
N GLY A 668 5.95 -10.24 -13.36
CA GLY A 668 7.29 -9.70 -13.49
C GLY A 668 7.59 -9.27 -14.92
N ASN A 669 8.28 -8.15 -15.05
CA ASN A 669 8.92 -7.76 -16.29
C ASN A 669 10.30 -7.17 -16.00
N SER A 670 10.94 -6.63 -17.03
CA SER A 670 12.23 -6.00 -16.89
C SER A 670 12.23 -4.74 -15.99
N LEU A 671 11.11 -4.21 -15.50
CA LEU A 671 11.10 -3.16 -14.45
C LEU A 671 11.04 -3.70 -13.01
N GLY A 672 10.67 -4.95 -12.80
CA GLY A 672 10.50 -5.52 -11.46
C GLY A 672 9.25 -6.37 -11.34
N LEU A 673 8.87 -6.65 -10.09
CA LEU A 673 7.71 -7.46 -9.74
C LEU A 673 6.53 -6.59 -9.31
N SER A 674 5.32 -7.04 -9.61
CA SER A 674 4.09 -6.46 -9.09
C SER A 674 3.84 -6.82 -7.62
N PRO A 675 2.86 -6.16 -6.96
CA PRO A 675 2.30 -6.65 -5.70
C PRO A 675 1.75 -8.08 -5.84
N TYR A 676 1.53 -8.75 -4.71
CA TYR A 676 0.89 -10.07 -4.72
C TYR A 676 -0.54 -9.99 -5.25
N SER A 677 -0.95 -11.01 -6.02
CA SER A 677 -2.37 -11.33 -6.21
C SER A 677 -2.99 -11.79 -4.88
N GLU A 678 -4.31 -11.86 -4.86
CA GLU A 678 -5.05 -12.66 -3.88
C GLU A 678 -4.64 -14.14 -3.91
N VAL A 679 -4.96 -14.86 -2.83
CA VAL A 679 -4.72 -16.30 -2.69
C VAL A 679 -5.92 -17.05 -3.25
N LEU A 680 -5.66 -17.99 -4.15
CA LEU A 680 -6.64 -19.00 -4.56
C LEU A 680 -6.16 -20.40 -4.15
N GLY A 681 -7.06 -21.38 -4.21
CA GLY A 681 -6.74 -22.77 -3.88
C GLY A 681 -7.48 -23.76 -4.76
N GLY A 682 -6.90 -24.94 -4.94
CA GLY A 682 -7.51 -26.04 -5.69
C GLY A 682 -7.23 -27.38 -5.03
N ILE A 683 -8.07 -28.38 -5.31
CA ILE A 683 -7.95 -29.72 -4.75
C ILE A 683 -8.01 -30.76 -5.86
N VAL A 684 -7.15 -31.78 -5.79
CA VAL A 684 -7.23 -32.96 -6.66
C VAL A 684 -8.10 -34.03 -6.02
N SER A 685 -8.93 -34.69 -6.83
CA SER A 685 -9.77 -35.80 -6.37
C SER A 685 -9.98 -36.83 -7.49
N ASN A 686 -10.59 -37.97 -7.18
CA ASN A 686 -10.90 -39.02 -8.16
C ASN A 686 -12.12 -38.70 -9.06
N GLY A 687 -12.82 -37.60 -8.83
CA GLY A 687 -13.98 -37.14 -9.60
C GLY A 687 -13.83 -35.71 -10.09
N ASN A 688 -14.69 -35.29 -11.03
CA ASN A 688 -14.69 -33.91 -11.49
C ASN A 688 -15.19 -32.98 -10.36
N PRO A 689 -14.53 -31.85 -10.11
CA PRO A 689 -15.02 -30.84 -9.17
C PRO A 689 -16.41 -30.33 -9.55
N GLU A 690 -17.36 -30.43 -8.64
CA GLU A 690 -18.74 -29.94 -8.80
C GLU A 690 -18.90 -28.46 -8.39
N VAL A 691 -17.92 -27.95 -7.63
CA VAL A 691 -17.95 -26.62 -7.02
C VAL A 691 -16.91 -25.72 -7.67
N LEU A 692 -17.30 -24.51 -8.04
CA LEU A 692 -16.39 -23.41 -8.32
C LEU A 692 -16.48 -22.39 -7.18
N ILE A 693 -15.37 -22.16 -6.49
CA ILE A 693 -15.24 -21.04 -5.56
C ILE A 693 -14.79 -19.83 -6.36
N VAL A 694 -15.55 -18.75 -6.31
CA VAL A 694 -15.28 -17.50 -7.00
C VAL A 694 -14.93 -16.45 -5.97
N ASN A 695 -13.71 -15.92 -6.03
CA ASN A 695 -13.38 -14.74 -5.24
C ASN A 695 -13.73 -13.49 -6.05
N GLY A 696 -14.64 -12.68 -5.52
CA GLY A 696 -15.05 -11.39 -6.10
C GLY A 696 -14.99 -10.26 -5.08
N PHE A 697 -14.15 -10.40 -4.05
CA PHE A 697 -13.91 -9.35 -3.07
C PHE A 697 -12.71 -8.52 -3.50
N ASP A 698 -12.98 -7.49 -4.29
CA ASP A 698 -11.98 -6.63 -4.94
C ASP A 698 -11.63 -5.40 -4.09
N ARG A 699 -12.53 -4.99 -3.19
CA ARG A 699 -12.34 -3.81 -2.36
C ARG A 699 -11.15 -3.91 -1.41
N SER A 700 -10.30 -2.88 -1.47
CA SER A 700 -9.22 -2.67 -0.52
C SER A 700 -9.76 -2.03 0.77
N SER A 701 -10.08 -2.87 1.76
CA SER A 701 -10.58 -2.44 3.07
C SER A 701 -9.61 -2.82 4.20
N THR A 702 -9.73 -2.14 5.35
CA THR A 702 -8.89 -2.42 6.51
C THR A 702 -9.19 -3.82 7.05
N GLY A 703 -8.18 -4.68 7.13
CA GLY A 703 -8.34 -6.08 7.56
C GLY A 703 -8.56 -7.07 6.41
N ASN A 704 -8.61 -6.62 5.15
CA ASN A 704 -8.59 -7.53 4.01
C ASN A 704 -7.23 -8.27 3.94
N THR A 705 -7.24 -9.57 4.22
CA THR A 705 -6.05 -10.43 4.22
C THR A 705 -5.77 -11.07 2.85
N TYR A 706 -6.67 -10.89 1.88
CA TYR A 706 -6.60 -11.44 0.52
C TYR A 706 -6.46 -12.97 0.47
N ASP A 707 -6.83 -13.68 1.54
CA ASP A 707 -6.70 -15.14 1.67
C ASP A 707 -7.99 -15.86 2.08
N PHE A 708 -9.15 -15.20 1.92
CA PHE A 708 -10.47 -15.67 2.39
C PHE A 708 -10.95 -16.99 1.78
N ILE A 709 -10.35 -17.41 0.65
CA ILE A 709 -10.60 -18.73 0.10
C ILE A 709 -10.29 -19.85 1.12
N ARG A 710 -9.40 -19.62 2.08
CA ARG A 710 -9.02 -20.64 3.08
C ARG A 710 -10.21 -21.15 3.88
N GLN A 711 -11.10 -20.25 4.29
CA GLN A 711 -12.27 -20.56 5.08
C GLN A 711 -13.33 -21.30 4.26
N HIS A 712 -13.56 -20.88 3.01
CA HIS A 712 -14.44 -21.58 2.08
C HIS A 712 -13.87 -22.94 1.69
N ALA A 713 -12.67 -22.99 1.12
CA ALA A 713 -11.98 -24.21 0.68
C ALA A 713 -11.90 -25.29 1.76
N SER A 714 -11.56 -24.91 3.01
CA SER A 714 -11.52 -25.85 4.13
C SER A 714 -12.92 -26.43 4.43
N ALA A 715 -13.93 -25.57 4.50
CA ALA A 715 -15.32 -25.99 4.76
C ALA A 715 -15.87 -26.85 3.61
N VAL A 716 -15.51 -26.56 2.36
CA VAL A 716 -15.89 -27.35 1.18
C VAL A 716 -15.27 -28.74 1.23
N LYS A 717 -13.94 -28.82 1.41
CA LYS A 717 -13.22 -30.09 1.54
C LYS A 717 -13.75 -30.94 2.70
N LYS A 718 -14.03 -30.33 3.86
CA LYS A 718 -14.53 -31.04 5.05
C LYS A 718 -15.90 -31.68 4.84
N ASN A 719 -16.67 -31.16 3.89
CA ASN A 719 -17.95 -31.74 3.46
C ASN A 719 -17.80 -32.72 2.28
N GLY A 720 -16.58 -33.14 1.96
CA GLY A 720 -16.30 -34.20 0.98
C GLY A 720 -16.50 -33.78 -0.48
N LYS A 721 -16.51 -32.47 -0.77
CA LYS A 721 -16.60 -31.95 -2.14
C LYS A 721 -15.23 -31.47 -2.63
N ALA A 722 -14.93 -31.78 -3.89
CA ALA A 722 -13.82 -31.18 -4.62
C ALA A 722 -14.24 -29.86 -5.27
N PHE A 723 -13.30 -28.94 -5.41
CA PHE A 723 -13.54 -27.61 -5.97
C PHE A 723 -12.41 -27.14 -6.87
N ASN A 724 -12.78 -26.30 -7.83
CA ASN A 724 -11.86 -25.40 -8.51
C ASN A 724 -12.05 -23.99 -7.96
N ALA A 725 -11.13 -23.08 -8.25
CA ALA A 725 -11.27 -21.69 -7.86
C ALA A 725 -10.84 -20.71 -8.95
N ALA A 726 -11.50 -19.57 -8.99
CA ALA A 726 -11.19 -18.50 -9.93
C ALA A 726 -11.51 -17.15 -9.30
N THR A 727 -10.84 -16.11 -9.79
CA THR A 727 -11.27 -14.72 -9.60
C THR A 727 -12.55 -14.46 -10.41
N ASN A 728 -13.35 -13.49 -9.98
CA ASN A 728 -14.46 -12.97 -10.78
C ASN A 728 -13.98 -12.41 -12.14
N ASP A 729 -12.82 -11.76 -12.16
CA ASP A 729 -12.14 -11.29 -13.38
C ASP A 729 -11.80 -12.43 -14.35
N ALA A 730 -11.49 -13.65 -13.85
CA ALA A 730 -11.29 -14.81 -14.71
C ALA A 730 -12.59 -15.31 -15.36
N LEU A 731 -13.75 -15.11 -14.71
CA LEU A 731 -15.06 -15.40 -15.32
C LEU A 731 -15.37 -14.40 -16.43
N THR A 732 -15.20 -13.10 -16.17
CA THR A 732 -15.47 -12.05 -17.17
C THR A 732 -14.50 -12.13 -18.34
N ALA A 733 -13.25 -12.56 -18.11
CA ALA A 733 -12.28 -12.87 -19.16
C ALA A 733 -12.56 -14.17 -19.93
N GLY A 734 -13.54 -14.97 -19.51
CA GLY A 734 -13.90 -16.23 -20.17
C GLY A 734 -12.91 -17.37 -19.96
N LEU A 735 -12.04 -17.28 -18.95
CA LEU A 735 -11.09 -18.36 -18.60
C LEU A 735 -11.79 -19.52 -17.89
N PHE A 736 -12.87 -19.20 -17.17
CA PHE A 736 -13.72 -20.15 -16.45
C PHE A 736 -15.19 -19.87 -16.79
N SER A 737 -15.99 -20.94 -16.87
CA SER A 737 -17.43 -20.87 -17.12
C SER A 737 -18.19 -21.41 -15.91
N LEU A 738 -19.15 -20.63 -15.39
CA LEU A 738 -20.03 -21.09 -14.30
C LEU A 738 -20.81 -22.36 -14.68
N ASN A 739 -21.15 -22.53 -15.96
CA ASN A 739 -21.93 -23.67 -16.44
C ASN A 739 -21.14 -24.99 -16.48
N ASP A 740 -19.85 -24.96 -16.18
CA ASP A 740 -19.01 -26.17 -16.09
C ASP A 740 -19.13 -26.83 -14.70
N TYR A 741 -19.87 -26.19 -13.78
CA TYR A 741 -20.01 -26.59 -12.38
C TYR A 741 -21.48 -26.65 -11.98
N ASP A 742 -21.81 -27.46 -10.98
CA ASP A 742 -23.16 -27.55 -10.44
C ASP A 742 -23.43 -26.43 -9.41
N ILE A 743 -22.38 -26.05 -8.67
CA ILE A 743 -22.44 -25.08 -7.58
C ILE A 743 -21.38 -23.99 -7.78
N ALA A 744 -21.79 -22.73 -7.67
CA ALA A 744 -20.89 -21.59 -7.56
C ALA A 744 -20.96 -20.99 -6.14
N ASP A 745 -19.81 -20.84 -5.49
CA ASP A 745 -19.64 -20.28 -4.14
C ASP A 745 -18.90 -18.94 -4.26
N PHE A 746 -19.60 -17.81 -4.08
CA PHE A 746 -19.06 -16.46 -4.23
C PHE A 746 -18.64 -15.86 -2.89
N ILE A 747 -17.35 -15.54 -2.79
CA ILE A 747 -16.73 -14.77 -1.71
C ILE A 747 -16.80 -13.29 -2.08
N LEU A 748 -17.60 -12.50 -1.35
CA LEU A 748 -17.75 -11.07 -1.62
C LEU A 748 -17.32 -10.18 -0.44
N GLY A 749 -16.92 -10.73 0.71
CA GLY A 749 -16.36 -9.94 1.80
C GLY A 749 -17.20 -8.71 2.17
N ASP A 750 -16.55 -7.56 2.25
CA ASP A 750 -17.16 -6.24 2.49
C ASP A 750 -17.28 -5.42 1.17
N GLU A 751 -17.57 -6.09 0.06
CA GLU A 751 -17.71 -5.45 -1.25
C GLU A 751 -18.88 -4.44 -1.25
N SER A 752 -18.68 -3.26 -1.87
CA SER A 752 -19.66 -2.16 -1.80
C SER A 752 -19.58 -1.25 -3.03
N THR A 753 -20.26 -0.10 -3.01
CA THR A 753 -20.47 0.80 -4.17
C THR A 753 -19.18 1.36 -4.80
N ILE A 754 -18.04 1.30 -4.11
CA ILE A 754 -16.77 1.81 -4.66
C ILE A 754 -16.22 0.90 -5.76
N ASP A 755 -16.27 -0.42 -5.58
CA ASP A 755 -15.67 -1.39 -6.50
C ASP A 755 -16.73 -2.20 -7.29
N GLU A 756 -18.03 -1.88 -7.12
CA GLU A 756 -19.20 -2.44 -7.83
C GLU A 756 -19.44 -3.94 -7.54
N THR A 757 -20.31 -4.24 -6.59
CA THR A 757 -20.72 -5.62 -6.28
C THR A 757 -21.48 -6.22 -7.46
N PHE A 758 -21.01 -7.33 -8.02
CA PHE A 758 -21.56 -7.93 -9.24
C PHE A 758 -21.74 -6.91 -10.37
N SER A 759 -20.68 -6.67 -11.13
CA SER A 759 -20.74 -5.88 -12.36
C SER A 759 -21.81 -6.39 -13.32
N THR A 760 -22.24 -5.53 -14.25
CA THR A 760 -23.23 -5.90 -15.29
C THR A 760 -22.87 -7.20 -16.04
N SER A 761 -21.58 -7.45 -16.27
CA SER A 761 -21.08 -8.68 -16.90
C SER A 761 -21.29 -9.90 -16.01
N GLU A 762 -20.97 -9.81 -14.73
CA GLU A 762 -21.16 -10.89 -13.76
C GLU A 762 -22.64 -11.17 -13.51
N GLN A 763 -23.48 -10.14 -13.39
CA GLN A 763 -24.94 -10.30 -13.30
C GLN A 763 -25.50 -11.10 -14.48
N THR A 764 -24.95 -10.87 -15.68
CA THR A 764 -25.31 -11.62 -16.90
C THR A 764 -24.89 -13.08 -16.80
N LEU A 765 -23.66 -13.35 -16.35
CA LEU A 765 -23.14 -14.71 -16.16
C LEU A 765 -23.95 -15.48 -15.10
N VAL A 766 -24.15 -14.89 -13.92
CA VAL A 766 -24.89 -15.49 -12.80
C VAL A 766 -26.34 -15.72 -13.16
N SER A 767 -27.02 -14.73 -13.75
CA SER A 767 -28.42 -14.91 -14.15
C SER A 767 -28.58 -15.99 -15.23
N SER A 768 -27.61 -16.14 -16.14
CA SER A 768 -27.62 -17.19 -17.16
C SER A 768 -27.37 -18.58 -16.57
N PHE A 769 -26.46 -18.69 -15.59
CA PHE A 769 -26.21 -19.92 -14.85
C PHE A 769 -27.46 -20.37 -14.08
N LEU A 770 -28.10 -19.48 -13.33
CA LEU A 770 -29.32 -19.76 -12.56
C LEU A 770 -30.51 -20.15 -13.44
N LYS A 771 -30.68 -19.53 -14.62
CA LYS A 771 -31.75 -19.88 -15.58
C LYS A 771 -31.65 -21.32 -16.10
N GLN A 772 -30.44 -21.87 -16.10
CA GLN A 772 -30.14 -23.23 -16.59
C GLN A 772 -30.14 -24.27 -15.45
N GLY A 773 -30.52 -23.87 -14.23
CA GLY A 773 -30.61 -24.77 -13.08
C GLY A 773 -29.37 -24.78 -12.19
N GLY A 774 -28.43 -23.86 -12.41
CA GLY A 774 -27.27 -23.66 -11.55
C GLY A 774 -27.66 -23.35 -10.10
N LYS A 775 -26.76 -23.67 -9.18
CA LYS A 775 -26.93 -23.45 -7.74
C LYS A 775 -25.87 -22.49 -7.24
N ILE A 776 -26.27 -21.43 -6.54
CA ILE A 776 -25.33 -20.40 -6.08
C ILE A 776 -25.40 -20.20 -4.56
N PHE A 777 -24.23 -20.12 -3.93
CA PHE A 777 -24.07 -19.62 -2.58
C PHE A 777 -23.36 -18.26 -2.66
N VAL A 778 -23.94 -17.25 -2.01
CA VAL A 778 -23.42 -15.89 -1.96
C VAL A 778 -23.36 -15.43 -0.51
N SER A 779 -22.24 -14.86 -0.10
CA SER A 779 -22.09 -14.23 1.22
C SER A 779 -21.21 -13.00 1.16
N GLY A 780 -21.63 -11.94 1.85
CA GLY A 780 -20.88 -10.69 1.99
C GLY A 780 -21.71 -9.65 2.75
N ALA A 781 -21.06 -8.62 3.26
CA ALA A 781 -21.68 -7.40 3.75
C ALA A 781 -21.94 -6.44 2.58
N GLU A 782 -22.77 -5.42 2.76
CA GLU A 782 -23.00 -4.32 1.81
C GLU A 782 -23.54 -4.66 0.39
N ILE A 783 -23.73 -5.94 0.05
CA ILE A 783 -24.27 -6.40 -1.25
C ILE A 783 -25.67 -5.80 -1.51
N ALA A 784 -26.55 -5.78 -0.50
CA ALA A 784 -27.91 -5.26 -0.63
C ALA A 784 -27.93 -3.73 -0.64
N TRP A 785 -27.05 -3.11 0.16
CA TRP A 785 -26.81 -1.67 0.10
C TRP A 785 -26.40 -1.25 -1.32
N ASP A 786 -25.44 -1.95 -1.90
CA ASP A 786 -24.94 -1.61 -3.23
C ASP A 786 -25.97 -1.89 -4.32
N LEU A 787 -26.47 -3.12 -4.44
CA LEU A 787 -27.32 -3.50 -5.57
C LEU A 787 -28.77 -3.02 -5.48
N ASP A 788 -29.35 -2.86 -4.27
CA ASP A 788 -30.77 -2.52 -4.12
C ASP A 788 -31.02 -1.09 -3.60
N TYR A 789 -30.25 -0.63 -2.62
CA TYR A 789 -30.38 0.73 -2.10
C TYR A 789 -29.77 1.76 -3.05
N LYS A 790 -28.47 1.65 -3.35
CA LYS A 790 -27.71 2.54 -4.24
C LYS A 790 -27.83 2.20 -5.73
N GLY A 791 -28.07 0.93 -6.03
CA GLY A 791 -27.98 0.38 -7.38
C GLY A 791 -28.95 0.98 -8.39
N SER A 792 -28.66 0.74 -9.67
CA SER A 792 -29.49 1.10 -10.79
C SER A 792 -30.79 0.28 -10.86
N THR A 793 -31.66 0.60 -11.81
CA THR A 793 -32.86 -0.22 -12.09
C THR A 793 -32.50 -1.66 -12.49
N ALA A 794 -31.37 -1.84 -13.19
CA ALA A 794 -30.89 -3.16 -13.59
C ALA A 794 -30.41 -3.95 -12.37
N ASP A 795 -29.64 -3.31 -11.48
CA ASP A 795 -29.12 -3.92 -10.24
C ASP A 795 -30.25 -4.36 -9.32
N LYS A 796 -31.24 -3.49 -9.09
CA LYS A 796 -32.45 -3.82 -8.32
C LYS A 796 -33.20 -5.00 -8.92
N SER A 797 -33.29 -5.05 -10.24
CA SER A 797 -33.93 -6.15 -10.95
C SER A 797 -33.12 -7.44 -10.79
N PHE A 798 -31.79 -7.39 -10.91
CA PHE A 798 -30.94 -8.55 -10.69
C PHE A 798 -31.06 -9.06 -9.24
N PHE A 799 -30.84 -8.18 -8.27
CA PHE A 799 -30.88 -8.48 -6.85
C PHE A 799 -32.21 -9.13 -6.44
N ARG A 800 -33.35 -8.52 -6.79
CA ARG A 800 -34.66 -9.04 -6.38
C ARG A 800 -35.08 -10.30 -7.11
N ASN A 801 -34.70 -10.48 -8.38
CA ASN A 801 -35.16 -11.63 -9.17
C ASN A 801 -34.22 -12.84 -9.09
N TYR A 802 -32.93 -12.64 -8.85
CA TYR A 802 -31.90 -13.69 -8.84
C TYR A 802 -31.25 -13.89 -7.48
N LEU A 803 -30.96 -12.83 -6.71
CA LEU A 803 -30.56 -12.98 -5.29
C LEU A 803 -31.77 -13.02 -4.33
N LYS A 804 -32.99 -12.87 -4.87
CA LYS A 804 -34.27 -13.12 -4.18
C LYS A 804 -34.40 -12.41 -2.82
N ALA A 805 -33.76 -11.25 -2.69
CA ALA A 805 -33.79 -10.42 -1.49
C ALA A 805 -34.17 -8.97 -1.84
N GLN A 806 -34.52 -8.20 -0.82
CA GLN A 806 -34.71 -6.76 -0.87
C GLN A 806 -33.99 -6.14 0.33
N TYR A 807 -33.32 -5.00 0.11
CA TYR A 807 -32.66 -4.24 1.17
C TYR A 807 -33.68 -3.76 2.22
N LEU A 808 -33.36 -3.98 3.49
CA LEU A 808 -34.13 -3.47 4.64
C LEU A 808 -33.37 -2.35 5.36
N ALA A 809 -32.12 -2.61 5.76
CA ALA A 809 -31.27 -1.67 6.46
C ALA A 809 -29.78 -2.01 6.30
N ASP A 810 -28.95 -0.99 6.47
CA ASP A 810 -27.50 -0.99 6.28
C ASP A 810 -26.73 -1.79 7.34
N ALA A 811 -27.34 -1.91 8.52
CA ALA A 811 -26.85 -2.72 9.61
C ALA A 811 -28.04 -3.28 10.40
N PRO A 812 -27.88 -4.40 11.12
CA PRO A 812 -28.94 -4.94 11.95
C PRO A 812 -29.30 -3.92 13.03
N GLY A 813 -30.58 -3.77 13.34
CA GLY A 813 -31.11 -2.75 14.25
C GLY A 813 -30.98 -1.32 13.71
N ASN A 814 -30.48 -1.14 12.50
CA ASN A 814 -30.05 0.14 11.94
C ASN A 814 -28.96 0.82 12.81
N VAL A 815 -28.09 0.01 13.42
CA VAL A 815 -26.95 0.43 14.25
C VAL A 815 -25.69 -0.31 13.79
N VAL A 816 -24.76 0.44 13.20
CA VAL A 816 -23.47 -0.03 12.67
C VAL A 816 -22.59 -0.58 13.79
N GLY A 817 -21.78 -1.60 13.49
CA GLY A 817 -20.69 -2.08 14.36
C GLY A 817 -21.15 -2.59 15.74
N THR A 818 -22.38 -3.07 15.85
CA THR A 818 -23.00 -3.43 17.14
C THR A 818 -23.48 -4.88 17.21
N HIS A 819 -23.93 -5.45 16.08
CA HIS A 819 -24.68 -6.71 16.07
C HIS A 819 -23.98 -7.82 15.29
N TYR A 820 -23.02 -8.49 15.94
CA TYR A 820 -22.16 -9.54 15.36
C TYR A 820 -22.68 -10.97 15.56
N SER A 821 -24.00 -11.14 15.69
CA SER A 821 -24.57 -12.46 15.95
C SER A 821 -25.94 -12.67 15.33
N ALA A 822 -26.15 -13.89 14.84
CA ALA A 822 -27.36 -14.35 14.18
C ALA A 822 -27.73 -15.77 14.62
N GLN A 823 -28.85 -16.28 14.15
CA GLN A 823 -29.34 -17.63 14.42
C GLN A 823 -30.18 -18.17 13.25
N GLY A 824 -30.19 -19.49 13.08
CA GLY A 824 -31.04 -20.15 12.11
C GLY A 824 -32.53 -20.07 12.47
N THR A 825 -33.38 -20.06 11.45
CA THR A 825 -34.84 -20.08 11.62
C THR A 825 -35.38 -21.50 11.78
N ALA A 826 -36.54 -21.64 12.42
CA ALA A 826 -37.19 -22.94 12.68
C ALA A 826 -37.69 -23.66 11.42
N SER A 827 -37.70 -23.01 10.26
CA SER A 827 -38.17 -23.58 8.99
C SER A 827 -37.18 -23.39 7.84
N GLY A 828 -35.95 -22.99 8.15
CA GLY A 828 -34.88 -22.75 7.17
C GLY A 828 -33.78 -23.82 7.26
N LEU A 829 -32.87 -23.85 6.29
CA LEU A 829 -31.78 -24.84 6.25
C LEU A 829 -30.85 -24.83 7.48
N PHE A 830 -30.81 -23.71 8.22
CA PHE A 830 -30.01 -23.54 9.43
C PHE A 830 -30.75 -23.87 10.73
N GLU A 831 -31.92 -24.51 10.67
CA GLU A 831 -32.71 -24.91 11.85
C GLU A 831 -31.85 -25.62 12.91
N GLY A 832 -31.87 -25.11 14.14
CA GLY A 832 -31.12 -25.65 15.28
C GLY A 832 -29.71 -25.07 15.46
N ILE A 833 -29.22 -24.22 14.56
CA ILE A 833 -28.02 -23.40 14.81
C ILE A 833 -28.43 -22.14 15.59
N ASN A 834 -28.27 -22.19 16.92
CA ASN A 834 -28.74 -21.14 17.83
C ASN A 834 -27.78 -19.94 17.98
N SER A 835 -26.56 -20.04 17.43
CA SER A 835 -25.57 -18.97 17.45
C SER A 835 -24.68 -19.06 16.22
N ILE A 836 -24.76 -18.04 15.38
CA ILE A 836 -23.87 -17.75 14.27
C ILE A 836 -23.19 -16.46 14.65
N THR A 837 -21.89 -16.49 14.91
CA THR A 837 -21.13 -15.29 15.28
C THR A 837 -20.13 -15.01 14.16
N PHE A 838 -19.98 -13.74 13.81
CA PHE A 838 -19.06 -13.29 12.77
C PHE A 838 -18.15 -12.19 13.31
N ASP A 839 -16.99 -12.02 12.67
CA ASP A 839 -15.88 -11.25 13.22
C ASP A 839 -16.23 -9.77 13.45
N ASN A 840 -15.77 -9.26 14.59
CA ASN A 840 -15.89 -7.88 15.02
C ASN A 840 -14.50 -7.21 15.07
N GLY A 841 -13.61 -7.66 14.18
CA GLY A 841 -12.21 -7.22 14.09
C GLY A 841 -11.27 -7.90 15.10
N THR A 842 -11.66 -8.99 15.76
CA THR A 842 -10.86 -9.63 16.82
C THR A 842 -10.46 -11.09 16.56
N HIS A 843 -10.93 -11.70 15.46
CA HIS A 843 -10.72 -13.13 15.16
C HIS A 843 -9.93 -13.39 13.87
N GLY A 844 -9.14 -12.41 13.42
CA GLY A 844 -8.14 -12.57 12.37
C GLY A 844 -8.68 -12.54 10.94
N THR A 845 -9.92 -12.07 10.74
CA THR A 845 -10.43 -11.64 9.44
C THR A 845 -10.55 -10.11 9.43
N PHE A 846 -11.75 -9.54 9.35
CA PHE A 846 -12.00 -8.10 9.43
C PHE A 846 -13.27 -7.80 10.22
N ASP A 847 -13.46 -6.53 10.59
CA ASP A 847 -14.64 -6.08 11.32
C ASP A 847 -15.84 -5.93 10.37
N VAL A 848 -16.91 -6.70 10.59
CA VAL A 848 -18.13 -6.65 9.78
C VAL A 848 -19.07 -5.58 10.31
N ASP A 849 -18.70 -4.31 10.08
CA ASP A 849 -19.45 -3.15 10.58
C ASP A 849 -20.86 -3.02 9.97
N TYR A 850 -21.02 -3.44 8.71
CA TYR A 850 -22.18 -3.18 7.84
C TYR A 850 -22.84 -4.45 7.28
N ALA A 851 -23.13 -5.40 8.17
CA ALA A 851 -23.89 -6.59 7.78
C ALA A 851 -25.32 -6.21 7.29
N ASP A 852 -25.70 -6.60 6.09
CA ASP A 852 -26.98 -6.24 5.49
C ASP A 852 -28.16 -6.87 6.24
N ALA A 853 -29.18 -6.05 6.54
CA ALA A 853 -30.51 -6.54 6.89
C ALA A 853 -31.38 -6.64 5.63
N LEU A 854 -32.05 -7.79 5.48
CA LEU A 854 -32.74 -8.19 4.26
C LEU A 854 -34.26 -8.36 4.45
N ASN A 855 -34.99 -8.45 3.35
CA ASN A 855 -36.33 -9.01 3.26
C ASN A 855 -36.39 -10.08 2.16
N PRO A 856 -37.06 -11.23 2.38
CA PRO A 856 -37.25 -12.24 1.34
C PRO A 856 -38.28 -11.75 0.31
N VAL A 857 -38.01 -12.00 -0.97
CA VAL A 857 -38.91 -11.68 -2.08
C VAL A 857 -38.94 -12.80 -3.11
N ASN A 858 -39.97 -12.80 -3.96
CA ASN A 858 -40.06 -13.68 -5.13
C ASN A 858 -39.87 -15.18 -4.82
N GLY A 859 -40.46 -15.62 -3.70
CA GLY A 859 -40.51 -17.02 -3.28
C GLY A 859 -39.32 -17.50 -2.43
N SER A 860 -38.38 -16.63 -2.04
CA SER A 860 -37.37 -17.00 -1.05
C SER A 860 -37.96 -17.11 0.36
N ILE A 861 -37.27 -17.87 1.20
CA ILE A 861 -37.60 -18.04 2.61
C ILE A 861 -36.46 -17.53 3.49
N THR A 862 -36.80 -17.06 4.68
CA THR A 862 -35.84 -16.61 5.70
C THR A 862 -35.12 -17.79 6.32
N VAL A 863 -33.79 -17.76 6.36
CA VAL A 863 -32.97 -18.85 6.90
C VAL A 863 -32.09 -18.44 8.06
N VAL A 864 -31.80 -17.14 8.18
CA VAL A 864 -31.04 -16.55 9.29
C VAL A 864 -31.71 -15.26 9.77
N ASN A 865 -31.84 -15.09 11.09
CA ASN A 865 -32.24 -13.83 11.73
C ASN A 865 -31.10 -13.33 12.61
N TYR A 866 -30.88 -12.00 12.64
CA TYR A 866 -29.96 -11.41 13.59
C TYR A 866 -30.50 -11.52 15.03
N LYS A 867 -29.58 -11.65 16.00
CA LYS A 867 -29.92 -11.77 17.43
C LYS A 867 -29.84 -10.41 18.11
N ASN A 868 -30.63 -10.26 19.17
CA ASN A 868 -30.65 -9.06 20.03
C ASN A 868 -30.96 -7.75 19.29
N VAL A 869 -31.55 -7.85 18.10
CA VAL A 869 -32.17 -6.76 17.35
C VAL A 869 -33.68 -6.98 17.32
N ASN A 870 -34.44 -6.03 16.77
CA ASN A 870 -35.86 -6.26 16.51
C ASN A 870 -36.01 -7.56 15.72
N ASN A 871 -36.95 -8.44 16.09
CA ASN A 871 -37.09 -9.84 15.59
C ASN A 871 -37.39 -9.98 14.07
N PHE A 872 -37.11 -8.96 13.26
CA PHE A 872 -37.43 -8.87 11.84
C PHE A 872 -36.22 -8.60 10.95
N ASP A 873 -35.03 -8.37 11.52
CA ASP A 873 -33.83 -8.15 10.70
C ASP A 873 -33.26 -9.50 10.27
N ILE A 874 -33.33 -9.76 8.97
CA ILE A 874 -32.98 -11.03 8.34
C ILE A 874 -31.55 -10.94 7.85
N GLY A 875 -30.72 -11.88 8.28
CA GLY A 875 -29.32 -11.99 7.84
C GLY A 875 -29.10 -12.99 6.71
N GLY A 876 -30.15 -13.67 6.24
CA GLY A 876 -30.01 -14.58 5.11
C GLY A 876 -31.31 -15.19 4.59
N VAL A 877 -31.33 -15.50 3.30
CA VAL A 877 -32.46 -16.09 2.57
C VAL A 877 -32.03 -17.32 1.74
N SER A 878 -32.97 -18.22 1.45
CA SER A 878 -32.76 -19.29 0.46
C SER A 878 -33.91 -19.41 -0.51
N PHE A 879 -33.64 -19.94 -1.71
CA PHE A 879 -34.64 -20.21 -2.74
C PHE A 879 -34.34 -21.52 -3.45
N SER A 880 -35.40 -22.27 -3.80
CA SER A 880 -35.33 -23.48 -4.61
C SER A 880 -36.51 -23.52 -5.58
N GLY A 881 -36.23 -23.37 -6.88
CA GLY A 881 -37.27 -23.30 -7.91
C GLY A 881 -36.76 -22.66 -9.19
N THR A 882 -37.68 -22.36 -10.12
CA THR A 882 -37.32 -21.74 -11.39
C THR A 882 -37.10 -20.24 -11.23
N PHE A 883 -35.94 -19.75 -11.69
CA PHE A 883 -35.63 -18.32 -11.72
C PHE A 883 -36.37 -17.60 -12.85
N LEU A 884 -36.38 -16.26 -12.82
CA LEU A 884 -37.05 -15.45 -13.84
C LEU A 884 -36.55 -15.80 -15.25
N ASN A 885 -37.47 -16.21 -16.13
CA ASN A 885 -37.18 -16.68 -17.49
C ASN A 885 -36.24 -17.90 -17.56
N GLY A 886 -36.14 -18.69 -16.48
CA GLY A 886 -35.37 -19.93 -16.43
C GLY A 886 -36.12 -21.11 -17.05
N SER A 887 -35.36 -22.06 -17.58
CA SER A 887 -35.90 -23.31 -18.15
C SER A 887 -35.76 -24.51 -17.21
N SER A 888 -34.90 -24.41 -16.19
CA SER A 888 -34.67 -25.44 -15.18
C SER A 888 -34.68 -24.85 -13.78
N PRO A 889 -35.14 -25.60 -12.75
CA PRO A 889 -35.09 -25.13 -11.38
C PRO A 889 -33.64 -25.07 -10.89
N GLY A 890 -33.30 -23.99 -10.19
CA GLY A 890 -32.00 -23.78 -9.56
C GLY A 890 -32.15 -23.49 -8.07
N LYS A 891 -31.04 -23.18 -7.40
CA LYS A 891 -31.03 -22.87 -5.96
C LYS A 891 -30.16 -21.68 -5.60
N LEU A 892 -30.54 -21.01 -4.53
CA LEU A 892 -29.80 -19.91 -3.93
C LEU A 892 -29.75 -20.09 -2.41
N VAL A 893 -28.58 -19.83 -1.84
CA VAL A 893 -28.43 -19.39 -0.45
C VAL A 893 -27.70 -18.04 -0.47
N TYR A 894 -28.25 -17.04 0.20
CA TYR A 894 -27.66 -15.70 0.34
C TYR A 894 -27.56 -15.31 1.81
N LEU A 895 -26.35 -14.95 2.28
CA LEU A 895 -26.10 -14.39 3.60
C LEU A 895 -25.66 -12.91 3.46
N GLY A 896 -26.30 -12.02 4.23
CA GLY A 896 -25.97 -10.59 4.30
C GLY A 896 -24.75 -10.27 5.17
N PHE A 897 -23.92 -11.26 5.44
CA PHE A 897 -22.63 -11.11 6.11
C PHE A 897 -21.64 -12.13 5.52
N PRO A 898 -20.33 -11.87 5.57
CA PRO A 898 -19.33 -12.70 4.90
C PRO A 898 -19.11 -14.03 5.62
N PHE A 899 -19.15 -15.14 4.89
CA PHE A 899 -19.05 -16.50 5.46
C PHE A 899 -17.67 -16.78 6.06
N GLU A 900 -16.63 -16.23 5.46
CA GLU A 900 -15.23 -16.32 5.89
C GLU A 900 -15.00 -15.75 7.30
N THR A 901 -15.82 -14.79 7.73
CA THR A 901 -15.73 -14.16 9.05
C THR A 901 -16.41 -14.96 10.16
N ILE A 902 -17.12 -16.06 9.84
CA ILE A 902 -17.88 -16.85 10.82
C ILE A 902 -16.92 -17.63 11.72
N TYR A 903 -17.11 -17.48 13.03
CA TYR A 903 -16.40 -18.21 14.08
C TYR A 903 -17.35 -18.73 15.18
N PRO A 904 -16.97 -19.78 15.92
CA PRO A 904 -15.82 -20.65 15.69
C PRO A 904 -15.97 -21.48 14.40
N GLU A 905 -14.86 -22.02 13.90
CA GLU A 905 -14.79 -22.85 12.68
C GLU A 905 -15.86 -23.96 12.63
N ALA A 906 -16.15 -24.59 13.77
CA ALA A 906 -17.17 -25.63 13.85
C ALA A 906 -18.59 -25.15 13.44
N THR A 907 -18.94 -23.89 13.73
CA THR A 907 -20.21 -23.30 13.29
C THR A 907 -20.20 -23.08 11.79
N ARG A 908 -19.10 -22.54 11.25
CA ARG A 908 -18.89 -22.30 9.82
C ARG A 908 -19.00 -23.61 9.02
N ASP A 909 -18.36 -24.67 9.48
CA ASP A 909 -18.43 -26.00 8.86
C ASP A 909 -19.84 -26.59 8.88
N SER A 910 -20.55 -26.42 10.00
CA SER A 910 -21.95 -26.88 10.12
C SER A 910 -22.87 -26.13 9.17
N MET A 911 -22.64 -24.83 8.96
CA MET A 911 -23.36 -24.04 7.98
C MET A 911 -23.08 -24.51 6.55
N MET A 912 -21.81 -24.69 6.17
CA MET A 912 -21.46 -25.20 4.83
C MET A 912 -22.08 -26.59 4.57
N SER A 913 -22.08 -27.46 5.58
CA SER A 913 -22.74 -28.77 5.49
C SER A 913 -24.23 -28.65 5.17
N ARG A 914 -24.94 -27.73 5.83
CA ARG A 914 -26.37 -27.49 5.60
C ARG A 914 -26.64 -26.83 4.25
N ILE A 915 -25.73 -25.95 3.81
CA ILE A 915 -25.78 -25.37 2.46
C ILE A 915 -25.69 -26.48 1.42
N PHE A 916 -24.71 -27.39 1.50
CA PHE A 916 -24.60 -28.49 0.55
C PHE A 916 -25.75 -29.48 0.62
N ASN A 917 -26.22 -29.84 1.82
CA ASN A 917 -27.42 -30.67 1.95
C ASN A 917 -28.63 -30.02 1.27
N PHE A 918 -28.78 -28.69 1.39
CA PHE A 918 -29.81 -27.95 0.67
C PHE A 918 -29.55 -27.94 -0.83
N MET A 919 -28.32 -27.72 -1.31
CA MET A 919 -27.99 -27.71 -2.73
C MET A 919 -28.21 -29.08 -3.40
N ASP A 920 -27.88 -30.17 -2.71
CA ASP A 920 -27.94 -31.54 -3.22
C ASP A 920 -29.33 -32.17 -3.10
N ALA A 921 -30.23 -31.62 -2.26
CA ALA A 921 -31.59 -32.12 -2.14
C ALA A 921 -32.31 -32.15 -3.51
N PRO A 922 -33.10 -33.18 -3.83
CA PRO A 922 -33.89 -33.16 -5.06
C PRO A 922 -34.90 -32.00 -5.04
N PHE A 923 -35.21 -31.46 -6.21
CA PHE A 923 -36.32 -30.51 -6.33
C PHE A 923 -37.62 -31.23 -5.99
N THR A 924 -38.19 -30.95 -4.81
CA THR A 924 -39.50 -31.49 -4.45
C THR A 924 -40.55 -30.74 -5.25
N SER A 925 -41.29 -31.44 -6.11
CA SER A 925 -42.39 -30.88 -6.89
C SER A 925 -43.49 -30.39 -5.96
N ILE A 926 -43.53 -29.08 -5.72
CA ILE A 926 -44.77 -28.38 -5.39
C ILE A 926 -45.06 -27.56 -6.63
N GLU A 927 -46.23 -27.81 -7.23
CA GLU A 927 -46.76 -27.03 -8.34
C GLU A 927 -46.53 -25.54 -8.09
N SER A 928 -46.06 -24.84 -9.11
CA SER A 928 -46.05 -23.40 -9.16
C SER A 928 -47.45 -22.87 -8.82
N GLN A 929 -47.69 -22.51 -7.57
CA GLN A 929 -48.64 -21.45 -7.30
C GLN A 929 -47.93 -20.19 -7.78
N GLN A 930 -48.20 -19.84 -9.04
CA GLN A 930 -48.25 -18.46 -9.43
C GLN A 930 -49.00 -17.77 -8.28
N GLU A 931 -48.32 -16.96 -7.47
CA GLU A 931 -49.05 -16.13 -6.50
C GLU A 931 -49.92 -15.24 -7.36
N GLU A 932 -51.20 -15.61 -7.48
CA GLU A 932 -52.22 -14.74 -8.04
C GLU A 932 -52.10 -13.41 -7.30
N ILE A 933 -51.75 -12.37 -8.06
CA ILE A 933 -51.83 -11.00 -7.59
C ILE A 933 -53.25 -10.86 -7.04
N PRO A 934 -53.43 -10.61 -5.73
CA PRO A 934 -54.76 -10.57 -5.14
C PRO A 934 -55.59 -9.53 -5.91
N GLU A 935 -56.73 -9.91 -6.48
CA GLU A 935 -57.52 -8.96 -7.30
C GLU A 935 -58.16 -7.84 -6.46
N ASN A 936 -58.23 -8.02 -5.14
CA ASN A 936 -58.94 -7.14 -4.22
C ASN A 936 -58.11 -6.82 -2.97
N PHE A 937 -58.40 -5.65 -2.38
CA PHE A 937 -58.01 -5.35 -1.02
C PHE A 937 -58.78 -6.24 -0.05
N GLU A 938 -58.07 -6.91 0.86
CA GLU A 938 -58.69 -7.74 1.89
C GLU A 938 -57.95 -7.58 3.22
N LEU A 939 -58.67 -7.34 4.31
CA LEU A 939 -58.17 -7.50 5.67
C LEU A 939 -58.71 -8.81 6.23
N LYS A 940 -57.84 -9.72 6.66
CA LYS A 940 -58.21 -11.02 7.25
C LYS A 940 -58.37 -10.94 8.77
N GLN A 941 -59.06 -11.92 9.33
CA GLN A 941 -59.13 -12.09 10.78
C GLN A 941 -57.75 -12.37 11.34
N ASN A 942 -57.35 -11.62 12.37
CA ASN A 942 -56.06 -11.80 13.02
C ASN A 942 -55.99 -13.21 13.63
N TYR A 943 -54.80 -13.81 13.61
CA TYR A 943 -54.57 -15.13 14.18
C TYR A 943 -53.29 -15.14 15.02
N PRO A 944 -53.29 -15.75 16.22
CA PRO A 944 -54.46 -16.28 16.93
C PRO A 944 -55.46 -15.19 17.34
N ASN A 945 -56.72 -15.56 17.61
CA ASN A 945 -57.72 -14.66 18.21
C ASN A 945 -58.77 -15.49 18.98
N PRO A 946 -58.83 -15.42 20.32
CA PRO A 946 -58.03 -14.55 21.20
C PRO A 946 -56.52 -14.83 21.15
N PHE A 947 -55.69 -13.83 21.47
CA PHE A 947 -54.23 -13.93 21.44
C PHE A 947 -53.60 -13.51 22.77
N ASN A 948 -52.37 -13.97 23.05
CA ASN A 948 -51.61 -13.66 24.26
C ASN A 948 -50.08 -13.69 24.01
N PRO A 949 -49.36 -12.56 24.10
CA PRO A 949 -49.80 -11.21 23.76
C PRO A 949 -49.58 -10.92 22.26
N VAL A 950 -49.21 -11.91 21.43
CA VAL A 950 -48.84 -11.72 20.02
C VAL A 950 -49.91 -12.26 19.06
N THR A 951 -50.28 -11.47 18.05
CA THR A 951 -51.13 -11.89 16.92
C THR A 951 -50.62 -11.35 15.60
N THR A 952 -50.94 -12.04 14.51
CA THR A 952 -50.67 -11.57 13.15
C THR A 952 -51.94 -11.03 12.49
N ILE A 953 -51.84 -9.84 11.90
CA ILE A 953 -52.85 -9.19 11.06
C ILE A 953 -52.44 -9.41 9.60
N SER A 954 -53.20 -10.23 8.86
CA SER A 954 -52.93 -10.49 7.44
C SER A 954 -53.82 -9.64 6.53
N TYR A 955 -53.26 -9.11 5.44
CA TYR A 955 -54.00 -8.34 4.45
C TYR A 955 -53.45 -8.50 3.03
N THR A 956 -54.24 -8.13 2.01
CA THR A 956 -53.85 -8.19 0.59
C THR A 956 -53.99 -6.83 -0.08
N LEU A 957 -53.09 -6.55 -1.04
CA LEU A 957 -53.10 -5.35 -1.88
C LEU A 957 -53.10 -5.77 -3.36
N PRO A 958 -54.03 -5.24 -4.20
CA PRO A 958 -54.10 -5.56 -5.62
C PRO A 958 -53.12 -4.77 -6.50
N PHE A 959 -52.67 -3.61 -6.03
CA PHE A 959 -51.70 -2.75 -6.71
C PHE A 959 -50.93 -1.94 -5.66
N LYS A 960 -49.85 -1.28 -6.12
CA LYS A 960 -48.97 -0.48 -5.28
C LYS A 960 -49.69 0.74 -4.70
N THR A 961 -49.69 0.91 -3.38
CA THR A 961 -50.35 2.05 -2.69
C THR A 961 -49.77 2.30 -1.29
N ASP A 962 -50.10 3.44 -0.69
CA ASP A 962 -49.82 3.73 0.71
C ASP A 962 -50.79 2.96 1.61
N VAL A 963 -50.26 2.29 2.63
CA VAL A 963 -51.02 1.47 3.57
C VAL A 963 -50.87 2.00 4.98
N LYS A 964 -52.01 2.17 5.66
CA LYS A 964 -52.07 2.54 7.07
C LYS A 964 -52.83 1.50 7.86
N ILE A 965 -52.19 0.93 8.87
CA ILE A 965 -52.83 0.06 9.85
C ILE A 965 -52.92 0.80 11.18
N THR A 966 -54.11 0.86 11.77
CA THR A 966 -54.34 1.46 13.10
C THR A 966 -55.06 0.47 14.00
N ILE A 967 -54.73 0.50 15.29
CA ILE A 967 -55.37 -0.32 16.32
C ILE A 967 -55.96 0.63 17.35
N HIS A 968 -57.23 0.43 17.71
CA HIS A 968 -57.95 1.22 18.70
C HIS A 968 -58.47 0.33 19.84
N ASP A 969 -58.59 0.89 21.03
CA ASP A 969 -59.24 0.24 22.18
C ASP A 969 -60.78 0.26 22.05
N SER A 970 -61.48 -0.32 23.03
CA SER A 970 -62.96 -0.37 23.06
C SER A 970 -63.65 0.98 23.20
N ARG A 971 -62.91 2.05 23.53
CA ARG A 971 -63.40 3.44 23.62
C ARG A 971 -63.11 4.23 22.33
N GLY A 972 -62.40 3.62 21.37
CA GLY A 972 -61.98 4.27 20.14
C GLY A 972 -60.68 5.08 20.27
N ALA A 973 -59.93 4.94 21.37
CA ALA A 973 -58.63 5.59 21.51
C ALA A 973 -57.58 4.85 20.68
N LEU A 974 -56.75 5.59 19.94
CA LEU A 974 -55.64 5.02 19.15
C LEU A 974 -54.59 4.42 20.07
N VAL A 975 -54.24 3.16 19.82
CA VAL A 975 -53.26 2.37 20.58
C VAL A 975 -51.97 2.21 19.81
N PHE A 976 -52.06 1.92 18.52
CA PHE A 976 -50.91 1.65 17.66
C PHE A 976 -51.22 2.08 16.23
N LYS A 977 -50.24 2.63 15.52
CA LYS A 977 -50.30 2.91 14.08
C LYS A 977 -49.04 2.41 13.38
N ARG A 978 -49.20 1.94 12.15
CA ARG A 978 -48.12 1.63 11.22
C ARG A 978 -48.48 2.17 9.85
N GLN A 979 -47.54 2.88 9.22
CA GLN A 979 -47.68 3.44 7.89
C GLN A 979 -46.61 2.81 6.99
N PHE A 980 -47.02 2.33 5.81
CA PHE A 980 -46.14 1.85 4.75
C PHE A 980 -46.41 2.73 3.54
N PHE A 981 -45.37 3.39 3.01
CA PHE A 981 -45.50 4.19 1.80
C PHE A 981 -45.23 3.30 0.59
N GLN A 982 -46.08 3.39 -0.43
CA GLN A 982 -45.84 2.78 -1.73
C GLN A 982 -45.61 1.25 -1.67
N GLN A 983 -46.34 0.55 -0.80
CA GLN A 983 -46.28 -0.91 -0.62
C GLN A 983 -46.87 -1.60 -1.87
N SER A 984 -46.12 -2.50 -2.50
CA SER A 984 -46.49 -3.19 -3.76
C SER A 984 -47.77 -4.04 -3.67
N SER A 985 -48.25 -4.59 -4.78
CA SER A 985 -49.29 -5.63 -4.71
C SER A 985 -48.74 -6.90 -4.05
N GLY A 986 -49.59 -7.59 -3.30
CA GLY A 986 -49.20 -8.83 -2.62
C GLY A 986 -49.99 -9.11 -1.35
N LYS A 987 -49.60 -10.19 -0.66
CA LYS A 987 -50.13 -10.57 0.66
C LYS A 987 -49.13 -10.14 1.73
N TYR A 988 -49.63 -9.53 2.79
CA TYR A 988 -48.84 -8.92 3.85
C TYR A 988 -49.28 -9.40 5.22
N TYR A 989 -48.34 -9.39 6.16
CA TYR A 989 -48.53 -9.84 7.53
C TYR A 989 -47.92 -8.82 8.49
N LEU A 990 -48.73 -8.23 9.36
CA LEU A 990 -48.29 -7.32 10.41
C LEU A 990 -48.48 -8.00 11.76
N THR A 991 -47.40 -8.18 12.52
CA THR A 991 -47.49 -8.72 13.88
C THR A 991 -47.71 -7.60 14.89
N TRP A 992 -48.66 -7.78 15.80
CA TRP A 992 -48.87 -6.90 16.95
C TRP A 992 -48.70 -7.69 18.26
N ASN A 993 -47.93 -7.12 19.19
CA ASN A 993 -47.54 -7.76 20.45
C ASN A 993 -48.25 -7.19 21.69
N GLY A 994 -49.39 -6.49 21.49
CA GLY A 994 -50.15 -5.92 22.59
C GLY A 994 -49.46 -4.72 23.26
N LYS A 995 -48.62 -3.97 22.52
CA LYS A 995 -48.01 -2.71 22.98
C LYS A 995 -48.60 -1.48 22.30
N ASN A 996 -48.60 -0.35 22.99
CA ASN A 996 -48.94 0.96 22.43
C ASN A 996 -47.73 1.62 21.71
N GLU A 997 -47.92 2.83 21.16
CA GLU A 997 -46.86 3.60 20.48
C GLU A 997 -45.64 3.93 21.36
N ASN A 998 -45.80 3.96 22.69
CA ASN A 998 -44.71 4.21 23.64
C ASN A 998 -43.99 2.91 24.08
N GLY A 999 -44.36 1.75 23.51
CA GLY A 999 -43.79 0.45 23.87
C GLY A 999 -44.37 -0.15 25.16
N GLU A 1000 -45.41 0.45 25.73
CA GLU A 1000 -46.06 -0.01 26.96
C GLU A 1000 -47.13 -1.06 26.65
N MET A 1001 -47.27 -2.06 27.51
CA MET A 1001 -48.27 -3.12 27.34
C MET A 1001 -49.69 -2.58 27.55
N VAL A 1002 -50.63 -2.95 26.68
CA VAL A 1002 -52.05 -2.62 26.84
C VAL A 1002 -52.82 -3.70 27.61
N SER A 1003 -53.95 -3.34 28.22
CA SER A 1003 -54.75 -4.22 29.08
C SER A 1003 -55.48 -5.33 28.29
N SER A 1004 -55.78 -6.47 28.93
CA SER A 1004 -56.68 -7.49 28.35
C SER A 1004 -58.02 -6.87 27.94
N GLY A 1005 -58.55 -7.23 26.77
CA GLY A 1005 -59.76 -6.61 26.25
C GLY A 1005 -59.97 -6.74 24.74
N ASN A 1006 -61.04 -6.10 24.26
CA ASN A 1006 -61.35 -6.01 22.85
C ASN A 1006 -60.60 -4.83 22.20
N TYR A 1007 -59.97 -5.09 21.06
CA TYR A 1007 -59.33 -4.09 20.22
C TYR A 1007 -59.86 -4.18 18.79
N PHE A 1008 -59.78 -3.06 18.07
CA PHE A 1008 -60.22 -2.95 16.68
C PHE A 1008 -59.06 -2.51 15.82
N TYR A 1009 -58.71 -3.31 14.82
CA TYR A 1009 -57.66 -2.96 13.86
C TYR A 1009 -58.28 -2.61 12.51
N THR A 1010 -57.79 -1.53 11.91
CA THR A 1010 -58.29 -0.97 10.67
C THR A 1010 -57.16 -0.91 9.66
N LEU A 1011 -57.38 -1.47 8.48
CA LEU A 1011 -56.57 -1.28 7.29
C LEU A 1011 -57.17 -0.14 6.46
N GLN A 1012 -56.35 0.81 6.06
CA GLN A 1012 -56.71 1.88 5.13
C GLN A 1012 -55.66 1.96 4.01
N ALA A 1013 -56.13 1.92 2.76
CA ALA A 1013 -55.30 2.02 1.55
C ALA A 1013 -56.15 2.67 0.44
N GLU A 1014 -55.71 3.79 -0.13
CA GLU A 1014 -56.56 4.67 -0.97
C GLU A 1014 -57.96 4.91 -0.35
N ASP A 1015 -59.02 4.58 -1.10
CA ASP A 1015 -60.43 4.62 -0.71
C ASP A 1015 -60.89 3.36 0.06
N PHE A 1016 -60.06 2.31 0.13
CA PHE A 1016 -60.39 1.07 0.85
C PHE A 1016 -60.17 1.24 2.35
N LYS A 1017 -61.19 0.89 3.14
CA LYS A 1017 -61.13 0.87 4.60
C LYS A 1017 -61.88 -0.31 5.17
N GLN A 1018 -61.18 -1.21 5.88
CA GLN A 1018 -61.79 -2.36 6.54
C GLN A 1018 -61.33 -2.44 7.99
N THR A 1019 -62.27 -2.74 8.90
CA THR A 1019 -61.99 -2.88 10.34
C THR A 1019 -62.40 -4.26 10.83
N ARG A 1020 -61.58 -4.86 11.70
CA ARG A 1020 -61.86 -6.14 12.36
C ARG A 1020 -61.56 -6.08 13.85
N LYS A 1021 -62.16 -7.01 14.59
CA LYS A 1021 -62.06 -7.12 16.04
C LYS A 1021 -61.04 -8.20 16.43
N MET A 1022 -60.19 -7.88 17.40
CA MET A 1022 -59.29 -8.83 18.07
C MET A 1022 -59.47 -8.80 19.58
N ILE A 1023 -59.20 -9.93 20.23
CA ILE A 1023 -59.35 -10.12 21.68
C ILE A 1023 -57.98 -10.45 22.27
N LEU A 1024 -57.42 -9.53 23.05
CA LEU A 1024 -56.21 -9.78 23.83
C LEU A 1024 -56.62 -10.42 25.16
N ILE A 1025 -56.12 -11.64 25.41
CA ILE A 1025 -56.22 -12.30 26.70
C ILE A 1025 -54.84 -12.29 27.32
N ARG A 1026 -54.75 -11.81 28.55
CA ARG A 1026 -53.54 -11.87 29.35
C ARG A 1026 -53.92 -12.18 30.78
#